data_AF-U6KW65-F1
#
_entry.id   AF-U6KW65-F1
#
_cell.length_a   1.000
_cell.length_b   1.000
_cell.length_c   1.000
_cell.angle_alpha   90.00
_cell.angle_beta   90.00
_cell.angle_gamma   90.00
#
_symmetry.space_group_name_H-M   'P 1'
#
loop_
_entity.id
_entity.type
_entity.pdbx_description
1 polymer ?
#
loop_
_entity_poly.entity_id
_entity_poly.type
_entity_poly.pdbx_seq_one_letter_code
_entity_poly.pdbx_strand_id
1 'polypeptide(L)'
;MPFAPSAEEPLLPLSLEEPFLAAAEEAMVSAVQASLKEAETLRQQLDEVAATLRAAAALPIDADGKVNLAELGKILESFQQAESRLRKLTTRVVARIFLVDGEKAKGMLRTRVNNLKDELCNQALAWVENEVSSLHKAWEVALSKASMVPASEQELVELKRYLAVVHQETAPLIARGQTLTNLMSLLEQHFVFTALRVQKQAFELDCCPMKLKMALCETNGILDLAKERLEARRQISAQHLQTECEALRAELDAATTMFKHVEECASYRQTLEKLSERVYAARSEIDNLRKAEALFGLEASEFEELEGVCVVFDRLNELWTAAFDFTKNREEWKAAPLAHLDCADMEEKLQQWRQAVSSLRRMAGIFRSVEPLQACDELLQAIVAFQKMLPLMKTLTHPSFQAKHWQELATRLEVDATEESGVFLSLNTLIQRGLPEATQAIELIGSAAFREFRTKACFQKMRGAWRALRMDLVTLGDASLGRKILKGFDAVHSLIEEHQASVQSLQASQLVGGVELQAREWLRKLSDLDTLCNLLEACQVSWVYLVPIFDYPEMQQQLAKEADLLSSVGKLWKDEVISRLDENSGLLDLADLEELPQKLRSACIEMQSVVKGLNEFLERKRLAFPRFFFLSNEELVQLLAGASHAEALVPHIQKCFEGISSMKYDQDSNEANIIISHRQETLQLLMPVQLAHDGKSISIEDVFSSIEREMCAALQHAMQRAWEEFPAAPTRLLWATERCGCSQAALAIAHCCWTTQVEAAILQHQLPQLVKDLQHQLQQLVEAVRGPLSPDSRSVLATLLTLDVHCRDVAEELRQKKTSHMNQFEWICHLRSYWTPGSHHLGGGAVPGGYFAGGRRLNRTGGRGTSGGLQICMLESSLNYGFELLRSPDRLVVTPLTDRCYRTLMTALHFQYGGAPEGPAGTGKTETTKDLAKAVGKPCLVFNCSEGLDATAMAALLKGIAASGGWCCFDEFNRLQLDVLSIVALQISAIQQAIRRNAITFVFEDTDLQLNPTCAINITMNPGYAGRATLPDTLKALFRPCAMMVPDASLIAEVVLYCSGFQDAYKLSKKVSKRLHIIVRQAT
;
A
#
# COMPACT_ATOMS: atom_id res chain seq x y z
N MET A 1 -97.57 -3.62 -1.22
CA MET A 1 -98.24 -3.34 -2.49
C MET A 1 -97.41 -3.96 -3.60
N PRO A 2 -97.98 -4.84 -4.45
CA PRO A 2 -97.28 -5.31 -5.64
C PRO A 2 -97.28 -4.17 -6.67
N PHE A 3 -96.14 -3.86 -7.26
CA PHE A 3 -96.06 -2.91 -8.36
C PHE A 3 -96.86 -3.46 -9.55
N ALA A 4 -97.86 -2.69 -9.98
CA ALA A 4 -98.57 -2.92 -11.24
C ALA A 4 -97.59 -2.73 -12.43
N PRO A 5 -97.79 -3.43 -13.55
CA PRO A 5 -96.99 -3.19 -14.75
C PRO A 5 -97.20 -1.75 -15.23
N SER A 6 -96.11 -1.00 -15.35
CA SER A 6 -96.13 0.37 -15.87
C SER A 6 -96.65 0.36 -17.31
N ALA A 7 -97.66 1.18 -17.58
CA ALA A 7 -98.08 1.52 -18.93
C ALA A 7 -96.88 1.98 -19.76
N GLU A 8 -96.81 1.54 -21.01
CA GLU A 8 -95.76 1.83 -21.99
C GLU A 8 -95.80 3.28 -22.51
N GLU A 9 -95.98 4.26 -21.63
CA GLU A 9 -95.77 5.68 -21.95
C GLU A 9 -94.72 6.25 -20.99
N PRO A 10 -93.59 6.77 -21.50
CA PRO A 10 -92.62 7.46 -20.66
C PRO A 10 -93.31 8.68 -20.04
N LEU A 11 -93.47 8.67 -18.70
CA LEU A 11 -94.09 9.76 -17.94
C LEU A 11 -93.38 11.11 -18.10
N LEU A 12 -92.14 11.12 -18.63
CA LEU A 12 -91.42 12.28 -19.13
C LEU A 12 -90.46 11.88 -20.26
N PRO A 13 -90.47 12.53 -21.43
CA PRO A 13 -89.39 12.42 -22.42
C PRO A 13 -88.19 13.25 -21.92
N LEU A 14 -87.33 12.65 -21.11
CA LEU A 14 -86.09 13.28 -20.67
C LEU A 14 -85.11 13.37 -21.85
N SER A 15 -84.82 14.59 -22.29
CA SER A 15 -83.73 14.88 -23.23
C SER A 15 -82.39 14.70 -22.50
N LEU A 16 -81.36 14.20 -23.19
CA LEU A 16 -79.98 14.15 -22.68
C LEU A 16 -79.41 15.53 -22.32
N GLU A 17 -80.06 16.61 -22.74
CA GLU A 17 -79.69 18.01 -22.45
C GLU A 17 -80.23 18.52 -21.11
N GLU A 18 -80.96 17.70 -20.35
CA GLU A 18 -81.45 18.06 -19.01
C GLU A 18 -80.27 18.33 -18.06
N PRO A 19 -80.21 19.49 -17.39
CA PRO A 19 -79.04 19.90 -16.61
C PRO A 19 -78.71 18.96 -15.44
N PHE A 20 -79.70 18.22 -14.91
CA PHE A 20 -79.45 17.22 -13.87
C PHE A 20 -78.81 15.94 -14.43
N LEU A 21 -79.10 15.55 -15.67
CA LEU A 21 -78.47 14.39 -16.33
C LEU A 21 -77.04 14.70 -16.70
N ALA A 22 -76.76 15.90 -17.23
CA ALA A 22 -75.41 16.37 -17.49
C ALA A 22 -74.57 16.45 -16.20
N ALA A 23 -75.15 16.95 -15.10
CA ALA A 23 -74.48 16.96 -13.79
C ALA A 23 -74.25 15.55 -13.22
N ALA A 24 -75.19 14.62 -13.44
CA ALA A 24 -75.03 13.23 -13.04
C ALA A 24 -73.96 12.50 -13.87
N GLU A 25 -73.87 12.77 -15.17
CA GLU A 25 -72.84 12.25 -16.06
C GLU A 25 -71.45 12.77 -15.65
N GLU A 26 -71.31 14.08 -15.41
CA GLU A 26 -70.06 14.68 -14.93
C GLU A 26 -69.65 14.10 -13.56
N ALA A 27 -70.60 13.92 -12.64
CA ALA A 27 -70.35 13.28 -11.34
C ALA A 27 -69.94 11.80 -11.50
N MET A 28 -70.53 11.06 -12.43
CA MET A 28 -70.21 9.67 -12.70
C MET A 28 -68.81 9.53 -13.33
N VAL A 29 -68.47 10.38 -14.31
CA VAL A 29 -67.14 10.44 -14.92
C VAL A 29 -66.08 10.80 -13.87
N SER A 30 -66.34 11.80 -13.04
CA SER A 30 -65.46 12.20 -11.94
C SER A 30 -65.24 11.06 -10.93
N ALA A 31 -66.31 10.33 -10.57
CA ALA A 31 -66.21 9.20 -9.65
C ALA A 31 -65.44 8.00 -10.26
N VAL A 32 -65.59 7.76 -11.56
CA VAL A 32 -64.80 6.75 -12.30
C VAL A 32 -63.32 7.14 -12.37
N GLN A 33 -63.02 8.41 -12.69
CA GLN A 33 -61.64 8.91 -12.72
C GLN A 33 -60.97 8.84 -11.34
N ALA A 34 -61.69 9.19 -10.27
CA ALA A 34 -61.20 9.04 -8.90
C ALA A 34 -60.91 7.57 -8.54
N SER A 35 -61.79 6.65 -8.94
CA SER A 35 -61.61 5.21 -8.74
C SER A 35 -60.42 4.65 -9.54
N LEU A 36 -60.19 5.14 -10.76
CA LEU A 36 -59.02 4.76 -11.58
C LEU A 36 -57.70 5.23 -10.96
N LYS A 37 -57.67 6.45 -10.40
CA LYS A 37 -56.50 7.00 -9.71
C LYS A 37 -56.11 6.18 -8.48
N GLU A 38 -57.09 5.64 -7.75
CA GLU A 38 -56.86 4.71 -6.63
C GLU A 38 -56.27 3.36 -7.10
N ALA A 39 -56.55 2.92 -8.33
CA ALA A 39 -55.97 1.71 -8.92
C ALA A 39 -54.59 1.93 -9.56
N GLU A 40 -54.25 3.16 -9.96
CA GLU A 40 -52.97 3.49 -10.58
C GLU A 40 -51.76 3.25 -9.68
N THR A 41 -51.90 3.43 -8.37
CA THR A 41 -50.84 3.14 -7.39
C THR A 41 -50.44 1.67 -7.40
N LEU A 42 -51.40 0.74 -7.52
CA LEU A 42 -51.10 -0.69 -7.67
C LEU A 42 -50.36 -0.99 -8.98
N ARG A 43 -50.76 -0.34 -10.07
CA ARG A 43 -50.09 -0.46 -11.38
C ARG A 43 -48.65 0.04 -11.31
N GLN A 44 -48.41 1.22 -10.73
CA GLN A 44 -47.07 1.79 -10.57
C GLN A 44 -46.15 0.86 -9.76
N GLN A 45 -46.62 0.30 -8.64
CA GLN A 45 -45.85 -0.64 -7.83
C GLN A 45 -45.51 -1.94 -8.57
N LEU A 46 -46.42 -2.45 -9.41
CA LEU A 46 -46.16 -3.62 -10.25
C LEU A 46 -45.18 -3.30 -11.40
N ASP A 47 -45.30 -2.11 -12.00
CA ASP A 47 -44.42 -1.64 -13.08
C ASP A 47 -42.99 -1.38 -12.59
N GLU A 48 -42.82 -0.87 -11.37
CA GLU A 48 -41.50 -0.70 -10.73
C GLU A 48 -40.79 -2.04 -10.58
N VAL A 49 -41.50 -3.08 -10.11
CA VAL A 49 -40.95 -4.44 -10.02
C VAL A 49 -40.72 -5.05 -11.40
N ALA A 50 -41.59 -4.76 -12.37
CA ALA A 50 -41.39 -5.23 -13.74
C ALA A 50 -40.14 -4.59 -14.38
N ALA A 51 -39.87 -3.31 -14.09
CA ALA A 51 -38.71 -2.59 -14.63
C ALA A 51 -37.37 -3.18 -14.17
N THR A 52 -37.27 -3.63 -12.91
CA THR A 52 -36.06 -4.28 -12.38
C THR A 52 -35.80 -5.65 -13.02
N LEU A 53 -36.82 -6.27 -13.62
CA LEU A 53 -36.75 -7.60 -14.23
C LEU A 53 -36.58 -7.58 -15.76
N ARG A 54 -36.35 -6.39 -16.35
CA ARG A 54 -36.15 -6.23 -17.80
C ARG A 54 -34.76 -6.64 -18.29
N ALA A 55 -33.75 -6.67 -17.41
CA ALA A 55 -32.39 -7.04 -17.78
C ALA A 55 -32.26 -8.56 -18.05
N ALA A 56 -31.42 -8.92 -19.02
CA ALA A 56 -31.07 -10.32 -19.28
C ALA A 56 -30.16 -10.86 -18.16
N ALA A 57 -30.46 -12.06 -17.67
CA ALA A 57 -29.63 -12.74 -16.67
C ALA A 57 -28.42 -13.39 -17.35
N ALA A 58 -27.33 -12.63 -17.46
CA ALA A 58 -26.03 -13.14 -17.88
C ALA A 58 -25.07 -13.12 -16.69
N LEU A 59 -24.24 -14.16 -16.57
CA LEU A 59 -23.18 -14.20 -15.57
C LEU A 59 -22.17 -13.04 -15.82
N PRO A 60 -21.88 -12.19 -14.82
CA PRO A 60 -20.95 -11.08 -14.98
C PRO A 60 -19.52 -11.63 -15.01
N ILE A 61 -18.87 -11.50 -16.16
CA ILE A 61 -17.51 -11.98 -16.42
C ILE A 61 -16.64 -10.77 -16.77
N ASP A 62 -15.53 -10.59 -16.05
CA ASP A 62 -14.55 -9.53 -16.29
C ASP A 62 -13.74 -9.79 -17.57
N ALA A 63 -12.97 -8.78 -18.04
CA ALA A 63 -12.14 -8.87 -19.25
C ALA A 63 -11.13 -10.05 -19.25
N ASP A 64 -10.75 -10.54 -18.07
CA ASP A 64 -9.85 -11.68 -17.87
C ASP A 64 -10.57 -13.05 -17.82
N GLY A 65 -11.88 -13.10 -18.08
CA GLY A 65 -12.66 -14.35 -18.03
C GLY A 65 -13.01 -14.82 -16.62
N LYS A 66 -12.83 -13.98 -15.60
CA LYS A 66 -13.17 -14.27 -14.19
C LYS A 66 -14.57 -13.80 -13.85
N VAL A 67 -15.26 -14.52 -12.96
CA VAL A 67 -16.60 -14.11 -12.48
C VAL A 67 -16.45 -12.95 -11.50
N ASN A 68 -17.15 -11.85 -11.77
CA ASN A 68 -17.20 -10.72 -10.87
C ASN A 68 -18.15 -11.01 -9.69
N LEU A 69 -17.58 -11.46 -8.57
CA LEU A 69 -18.34 -11.89 -7.39
C LEU A 69 -19.18 -10.74 -6.79
N ALA A 70 -18.68 -9.51 -6.85
CA ALA A 70 -19.36 -8.35 -6.29
C ALA A 70 -20.59 -7.95 -7.12
N GLU A 71 -20.48 -8.01 -8.44
CA GLU A 71 -21.60 -7.74 -9.34
C GLU A 71 -22.64 -8.86 -9.29
N LEU A 72 -22.20 -10.14 -9.26
CA LEU A 72 -23.10 -11.28 -9.11
C LEU A 72 -23.90 -11.21 -7.81
N GLY A 73 -23.24 -10.86 -6.69
CA GLY A 73 -23.91 -10.66 -5.40
C GLY A 73 -24.99 -9.58 -5.46
N LYS A 74 -24.70 -8.42 -6.08
CA LYS A 74 -25.69 -7.34 -6.27
C LYS A 74 -26.90 -7.78 -7.08
N ILE A 75 -26.70 -8.55 -8.14
CA ILE A 75 -27.80 -9.06 -8.99
C ILE A 75 -28.67 -10.03 -8.18
N LEU A 76 -28.08 -10.97 -7.44
CA LEU A 76 -28.83 -11.93 -6.61
C LEU A 76 -29.58 -11.24 -5.46
N GLU A 77 -29.00 -10.23 -4.82
CA GLU A 77 -29.68 -9.38 -3.84
C GLU A 77 -30.86 -8.63 -4.45
N SER A 78 -30.72 -8.12 -5.69
CA SER A 78 -31.80 -7.42 -6.38
C SER A 78 -33.03 -8.33 -6.63
N PHE A 79 -32.79 -9.61 -6.96
CA PHE A 79 -33.86 -10.60 -7.10
C PHE A 79 -34.53 -10.93 -5.77
N GLN A 80 -33.76 -11.06 -4.68
CA GLN A 80 -34.33 -11.24 -3.34
C GLN A 80 -35.17 -10.04 -2.89
N GLN A 81 -34.71 -8.81 -3.18
CA GLN A 81 -35.46 -7.60 -2.91
C GLN A 81 -36.77 -7.55 -3.72
N ALA A 82 -36.73 -7.87 -5.02
CA ALA A 82 -37.93 -7.95 -5.87
C ALA A 82 -38.93 -9.00 -5.36
N GLU A 83 -38.46 -10.19 -4.95
CA GLU A 83 -39.32 -11.22 -4.36
C GLU A 83 -39.95 -10.76 -3.04
N SER A 84 -39.18 -10.09 -2.18
CA SER A 84 -39.68 -9.55 -0.91
C SER A 84 -40.75 -8.46 -1.10
N ARG A 85 -40.60 -7.61 -2.12
CA ARG A 85 -41.57 -6.57 -2.50
C ARG A 85 -42.86 -7.20 -3.01
N LEU A 86 -42.77 -8.19 -3.90
CA LEU A 86 -43.94 -8.92 -4.39
C LEU A 86 -44.67 -9.63 -3.24
N ARG A 87 -43.96 -10.24 -2.28
CA ARG A 87 -44.60 -10.88 -1.11
C ARG A 87 -45.43 -9.89 -0.28
N LYS A 88 -44.91 -8.68 -0.05
CA LYS A 88 -45.57 -7.62 0.75
C LYS A 88 -46.72 -6.90 0.01
N LEU A 89 -46.75 -6.95 -1.31
CA LEU A 89 -47.74 -6.25 -2.13
C LEU A 89 -49.15 -6.85 -1.97
N THR A 90 -50.10 -6.00 -1.57
CA THR A 90 -51.54 -6.31 -1.54
C THR A 90 -52.10 -6.33 -2.97
N THR A 91 -52.74 -7.42 -3.36
CA THR A 91 -53.19 -7.65 -4.74
C THR A 91 -54.59 -7.17 -5.05
N ARG A 92 -55.40 -6.88 -4.04
CA ARG A 92 -56.80 -6.46 -4.22
C ARG A 92 -56.98 -5.04 -3.73
N VAL A 93 -57.37 -4.15 -4.64
CA VAL A 93 -57.71 -2.77 -4.33
C VAL A 93 -59.20 -2.58 -4.60
N VAL A 94 -59.95 -2.26 -3.54
CA VAL A 94 -61.35 -1.85 -3.64
C VAL A 94 -61.34 -0.37 -4.03
N ALA A 95 -61.40 -0.08 -5.33
CA ALA A 95 -61.69 1.27 -5.79
C ALA A 95 -63.20 1.51 -5.64
N ARG A 96 -63.61 2.72 -5.29
CA ARG A 96 -64.99 3.06 -4.88
C ARG A 96 -66.10 2.39 -5.71
N ILE A 97 -65.91 2.27 -7.02
CA ILE A 97 -66.89 1.71 -7.97
C ILE A 97 -66.56 0.27 -8.40
N PHE A 98 -65.28 -0.15 -8.38
CA PHE A 98 -64.84 -1.45 -8.91
C PHE A 98 -63.69 -2.07 -8.10
N LEU A 99 -63.63 -3.40 -8.05
CA LEU A 99 -62.54 -4.15 -7.43
C LEU A 99 -61.48 -4.51 -8.48
N VAL A 100 -60.23 -4.13 -8.25
CA VAL A 100 -59.07 -4.53 -9.08
C VAL A 100 -58.35 -5.69 -8.41
N ASP A 101 -58.22 -6.82 -9.12
CA ASP A 101 -57.46 -8.01 -8.67
C ASP A 101 -56.16 -8.18 -9.49
N GLY A 102 -55.03 -7.88 -8.85
CA GLY A 102 -53.67 -7.99 -9.38
C GLY A 102 -52.99 -9.33 -9.11
N GLU A 103 -53.69 -10.35 -8.59
CA GLU A 103 -53.07 -11.63 -8.22
C GLU A 103 -52.40 -12.34 -9.41
N LYS A 104 -53.01 -12.27 -10.61
CA LYS A 104 -52.42 -12.82 -11.83
C LYS A 104 -51.10 -12.14 -12.22
N ALA A 105 -51.05 -10.81 -12.13
CA ALA A 105 -49.85 -10.04 -12.46
C ALA A 105 -48.71 -10.31 -11.46
N LYS A 106 -49.03 -10.34 -10.16
CA LYS A 106 -48.10 -10.75 -9.10
C LYS A 106 -47.58 -12.17 -9.32
N GLY A 107 -48.45 -13.10 -9.70
CA GLY A 107 -48.09 -14.48 -10.05
C GLY A 107 -47.09 -14.55 -11.20
N MET A 108 -47.36 -13.83 -12.30
CA MET A 108 -46.46 -13.77 -13.46
C MET A 108 -45.08 -13.18 -13.12
N LEU A 109 -45.04 -12.07 -12.37
CA LEU A 109 -43.77 -11.45 -11.96
C LEU A 109 -42.97 -12.37 -11.03
N ARG A 110 -43.64 -13.06 -10.10
CA ARG A 110 -43.00 -14.03 -9.22
C ARG A 110 -42.38 -15.19 -10.00
N THR A 111 -43.09 -15.74 -10.98
CA THR A 111 -42.55 -16.78 -11.87
C THR A 111 -41.36 -16.25 -12.67
N ARG A 112 -41.42 -15.00 -13.15
CA ARG A 112 -40.30 -14.39 -13.89
C ARG A 112 -39.05 -14.20 -13.03
N VAL A 113 -39.18 -13.74 -11.78
CA VAL A 113 -38.06 -13.60 -10.83
C VAL A 113 -37.39 -14.96 -10.60
N ASN A 114 -38.18 -16.00 -10.34
CA ASN A 114 -37.65 -17.34 -10.10
C ASN A 114 -36.91 -17.86 -11.34
N ASN A 115 -37.49 -17.74 -12.54
CA ASN A 115 -36.85 -18.18 -13.77
C ASN A 115 -35.52 -17.46 -14.04
N LEU A 116 -35.44 -16.14 -13.80
CA LEU A 116 -34.20 -15.39 -14.00
C LEU A 116 -33.13 -15.75 -12.96
N LYS A 117 -33.54 -15.97 -11.71
CA LYS A 117 -32.64 -16.44 -10.66
C LYS A 117 -32.10 -17.83 -10.99
N ASP A 118 -32.98 -18.76 -11.37
CA ASP A 118 -32.60 -20.13 -11.70
C ASP A 118 -31.66 -20.17 -12.90
N GLU A 119 -31.92 -19.38 -13.94
CA GLU A 119 -31.05 -19.26 -15.12
C GLU A 119 -29.64 -18.76 -14.75
N LEU A 120 -29.55 -17.68 -13.96
CA LEU A 120 -28.26 -17.14 -13.52
C LEU A 120 -27.49 -18.12 -12.65
N CYS A 121 -28.18 -18.78 -11.72
CA CYS A 121 -27.58 -19.78 -10.85
C CYS A 121 -27.11 -21.01 -11.63
N ASN A 122 -27.86 -21.46 -12.64
CA ASN A 122 -27.45 -22.56 -13.51
C ASN A 122 -26.21 -22.21 -14.33
N GLN A 123 -26.09 -20.98 -14.85
CA GLN A 123 -24.88 -20.52 -15.52
C GLN A 123 -23.67 -20.48 -14.58
N ALA A 124 -23.86 -20.01 -13.34
CA ALA A 124 -22.80 -20.01 -12.32
C ALA A 124 -22.36 -21.44 -11.95
N LEU A 125 -23.31 -22.37 -11.78
CA LEU A 125 -23.03 -23.78 -11.52
C LEU A 125 -22.25 -24.44 -12.66
N ALA A 126 -22.64 -24.19 -13.92
CA ALA A 126 -21.93 -24.69 -15.09
C ALA A 126 -20.50 -24.13 -15.18
N TRP A 127 -20.30 -22.86 -14.82
CA TRP A 127 -18.98 -22.26 -14.74
C TRP A 127 -18.11 -22.95 -13.67
N VAL A 128 -18.66 -23.17 -12.47
CA VAL A 128 -17.95 -23.87 -11.37
C VAL A 128 -17.53 -25.28 -11.81
N GLU A 129 -18.42 -26.04 -12.48
CA GLU A 129 -18.09 -27.37 -12.98
C GLU A 129 -16.93 -27.37 -13.98
N ASN A 130 -16.95 -26.44 -14.92
CA ASN A 130 -15.89 -26.28 -15.92
C ASN A 130 -14.56 -25.87 -15.27
N GLU A 131 -14.60 -24.93 -14.33
CA GLU A 131 -13.41 -24.42 -13.66
C GLU A 131 -12.77 -25.47 -12.74
N VAL A 132 -13.58 -26.24 -11.99
CA VAL A 132 -13.10 -27.40 -11.21
C VAL A 132 -12.40 -28.41 -12.13
N SER A 133 -12.99 -28.72 -13.29
CA SER A 133 -12.38 -29.68 -14.23
C SER A 133 -11.08 -29.14 -14.83
N SER A 134 -11.02 -27.85 -15.15
CA SER A 134 -9.80 -27.19 -15.66
C SER A 134 -8.68 -27.21 -14.63
N LEU A 135 -8.99 -26.83 -13.37
CA LEU A 135 -8.02 -26.80 -12.28
C LEU A 135 -7.49 -28.20 -11.94
N HIS A 136 -8.34 -29.24 -11.99
CA HIS A 136 -7.87 -30.62 -11.81
C HIS A 136 -6.83 -31.00 -12.85
N LYS A 137 -7.09 -30.75 -14.13
CA LYS A 137 -6.15 -31.07 -15.21
C LYS A 137 -4.83 -30.32 -15.06
N ALA A 138 -4.88 -29.04 -14.69
CA ALA A 138 -3.68 -28.24 -14.49
C ALA A 138 -2.84 -28.74 -13.30
N TRP A 139 -3.48 -29.06 -12.18
CA TRP A 139 -2.81 -29.63 -11.02
C TRP A 139 -2.29 -31.04 -11.25
N GLU A 140 -3.00 -31.86 -12.04
CA GLU A 140 -2.56 -33.20 -12.42
C GLU A 140 -1.27 -33.14 -13.24
N VAL A 141 -1.15 -32.22 -14.20
CA VAL A 141 0.08 -31.99 -14.98
C VAL A 141 1.23 -31.50 -14.08
N ALA A 142 0.96 -30.57 -13.16
CA ALA A 142 1.99 -30.06 -12.25
C ALA A 142 2.49 -31.16 -11.30
N LEU A 143 1.57 -31.95 -10.74
CA LEU A 143 1.90 -33.07 -9.86
C LEU A 143 2.63 -34.18 -10.61
N SER A 144 2.22 -34.53 -11.84
CA SER A 144 2.88 -35.58 -12.63
C SER A 144 4.32 -35.23 -12.98
N LYS A 145 4.59 -33.94 -13.25
CA LYS A 145 5.96 -33.45 -13.48
C LYS A 145 6.77 -33.48 -12.19
N ALA A 146 6.18 -33.04 -11.08
CA ALA A 146 6.83 -33.02 -9.77
C ALA A 146 7.06 -34.41 -9.18
N SER A 147 6.33 -35.45 -9.64
CA SER A 147 6.47 -36.84 -9.18
C SER A 147 7.12 -37.75 -10.23
N MET A 148 7.68 -37.20 -11.31
CA MET A 148 8.31 -37.98 -12.37
C MET A 148 9.59 -38.64 -11.85
N VAL A 149 9.75 -39.94 -12.12
CA VAL A 149 11.01 -40.66 -11.85
C VAL A 149 11.86 -40.58 -13.13
N PRO A 150 12.99 -39.85 -13.12
CA PRO A 150 13.80 -39.67 -14.32
C PRO A 150 14.50 -40.99 -14.70
N ALA A 151 14.39 -41.39 -15.97
CA ALA A 151 15.06 -42.57 -16.51
C ALA A 151 16.36 -42.22 -17.25
N SER A 152 16.45 -40.98 -17.77
CA SER A 152 17.64 -40.45 -18.44
C SER A 152 18.27 -39.29 -17.67
N GLU A 153 19.56 -39.04 -17.94
CA GLU A 153 20.29 -37.93 -17.30
C GLU A 153 19.72 -36.57 -17.71
N GLN A 154 19.21 -36.44 -18.95
CA GLN A 154 18.54 -35.23 -19.42
C GLN A 154 17.22 -34.97 -18.67
N GLU A 155 16.40 -36.01 -18.46
CA GLU A 155 15.17 -35.91 -17.67
C GLU A 155 15.45 -35.52 -16.21
N LEU A 156 16.59 -35.97 -15.66
CA LEU A 156 17.02 -35.59 -14.31
C LEU A 156 17.41 -34.11 -14.23
N VAL A 157 18.05 -33.56 -15.27
CA VAL A 157 18.34 -32.11 -15.37
C VAL A 157 17.07 -31.29 -15.47
N GLU A 158 16.14 -31.72 -16.33
CA GLU A 158 14.86 -31.03 -16.52
C GLU A 158 14.02 -31.04 -15.24
N LEU A 159 13.98 -32.17 -14.52
CA LEU A 159 13.32 -32.27 -13.23
C LEU A 159 13.94 -31.31 -12.21
N LYS A 160 15.27 -31.26 -12.09
CA LYS A 160 15.95 -30.35 -11.15
C LYS A 160 15.71 -28.87 -11.47
N ARG A 161 15.63 -28.49 -12.75
CA ARG A 161 15.25 -27.13 -13.17
C ARG A 161 13.78 -26.83 -12.84
N TYR A 162 12.89 -27.79 -13.08
CA TYR A 162 11.48 -27.65 -12.76
C TYR A 162 11.24 -27.42 -11.27
N LEU A 163 11.95 -28.16 -10.39
CA LEU A 163 11.88 -27.99 -8.94
C LEU A 163 12.24 -26.56 -8.47
N ALA A 164 13.09 -25.85 -9.21
CA ALA A 164 13.45 -24.47 -8.88
C ALA A 164 12.35 -23.45 -9.21
N VAL A 165 11.49 -23.74 -10.20
CA VAL A 165 10.49 -22.80 -10.75
C VAL A 165 9.05 -23.18 -10.39
N VAL A 166 8.80 -24.41 -9.93
CA VAL A 166 7.45 -24.97 -9.66
C VAL A 166 6.55 -24.09 -8.77
N HIS A 167 7.13 -23.33 -7.84
CA HIS A 167 6.40 -22.39 -6.97
C HIS A 167 5.83 -21.19 -7.74
N GLN A 168 6.50 -20.73 -8.79
CA GLN A 168 6.04 -19.63 -9.64
C GLN A 168 4.92 -20.07 -10.57
N GLU A 169 5.02 -21.28 -11.15
CA GLU A 169 3.98 -21.81 -12.05
C GLU A 169 2.67 -22.17 -11.34
N THR A 170 2.72 -22.56 -10.07
CA THR A 170 1.54 -23.01 -9.30
C THR A 170 0.82 -21.90 -8.54
N ALA A 171 1.46 -20.75 -8.31
CA ALA A 171 0.84 -19.56 -7.71
C ALA A 171 -0.49 -19.11 -8.37
N PRO A 172 -0.61 -19.01 -9.71
CA PRO A 172 -1.89 -18.64 -10.35
C PRO A 172 -2.98 -19.71 -10.17
N LEU A 173 -2.62 -20.98 -10.04
CA LEU A 173 -3.59 -22.07 -9.80
C LEU A 173 -4.22 -21.96 -8.41
N ILE A 174 -3.43 -21.55 -7.40
CA ILE A 174 -3.90 -21.31 -6.03
C ILE A 174 -4.88 -20.14 -6.00
N ALA A 175 -4.58 -19.04 -6.70
CA ALA A 175 -5.46 -17.87 -6.76
C ALA A 175 -6.82 -18.20 -7.43
N ARG A 176 -6.80 -18.98 -8.51
CA ARG A 176 -8.03 -19.47 -9.16
C ARG A 176 -8.86 -20.37 -8.25
N GLY A 177 -8.22 -21.26 -7.48
CA GLY A 177 -8.88 -22.09 -6.46
C GLY A 177 -9.61 -21.25 -5.41
N GLN A 178 -8.99 -20.19 -4.90
CA GLN A 178 -9.62 -19.29 -3.93
C GLN A 178 -10.86 -18.58 -4.49
N THR A 179 -10.82 -18.18 -5.76
CA THR A 179 -11.98 -17.54 -6.43
C THR A 179 -13.14 -18.52 -6.57
N LEU A 180 -12.85 -19.79 -6.87
CA LEU A 180 -13.84 -20.86 -6.95
C LEU A 180 -14.53 -21.11 -5.59
N THR A 181 -13.76 -21.20 -4.50
CA THR A 181 -14.29 -21.39 -3.14
C THR A 181 -15.16 -20.21 -2.72
N ASN A 182 -14.75 -18.98 -3.05
CA ASN A 182 -15.56 -17.78 -2.77
C ASN A 182 -16.87 -17.78 -3.57
N LEU A 183 -16.85 -18.16 -4.85
CA LEU A 183 -18.08 -18.28 -5.66
C LEU A 183 -19.04 -19.33 -5.10
N MET A 184 -18.53 -20.50 -4.71
CA MET A 184 -19.35 -21.55 -4.10
C MET A 184 -19.99 -21.07 -2.79
N SER A 185 -19.24 -20.39 -1.92
CA SER A 185 -19.79 -19.82 -0.69
C SER A 185 -20.87 -18.77 -0.93
N LEU A 186 -20.74 -17.94 -1.98
CA LEU A 186 -21.76 -16.97 -2.37
C LEU A 186 -23.05 -17.66 -2.84
N LEU A 187 -22.94 -18.74 -3.63
CA LEU A 187 -24.11 -19.52 -4.05
C LEU A 187 -24.81 -20.20 -2.85
N GLU A 188 -24.04 -20.72 -1.90
CA GLU A 188 -24.55 -21.34 -0.68
C GLU A 188 -25.36 -20.35 0.19
N GLN A 189 -24.92 -19.09 0.28
CA GLN A 189 -25.68 -18.02 0.98
C GLN A 189 -27.07 -17.80 0.38
N HIS A 190 -27.25 -18.08 -0.91
CA HIS A 190 -28.54 -17.99 -1.62
C HIS A 190 -29.28 -19.32 -1.73
N PHE A 191 -28.87 -20.34 -0.96
CA PHE A 191 -29.40 -21.71 -0.94
C PHE A 191 -29.25 -22.47 -2.26
N VAL A 192 -28.23 -22.14 -3.05
CA VAL A 192 -27.89 -22.86 -4.29
C VAL A 192 -26.64 -23.69 -4.02
N PHE A 193 -26.79 -25.01 -4.08
CA PHE A 193 -25.72 -25.96 -3.80
C PHE A 193 -25.23 -26.60 -5.08
N THR A 194 -23.92 -26.66 -5.24
CA THR A 194 -23.26 -27.46 -6.28
C THR A 194 -23.45 -28.95 -6.01
N ALA A 195 -23.36 -29.77 -7.06
CA ALA A 195 -23.46 -31.22 -6.90
C ALA A 195 -22.35 -31.74 -5.95
N LEU A 196 -22.70 -32.72 -5.11
CA LEU A 196 -21.77 -33.31 -4.12
C LEU A 196 -20.45 -33.80 -4.74
N ARG A 197 -20.50 -34.28 -5.99
CA ARG A 197 -19.32 -34.64 -6.78
C ARG A 197 -18.36 -33.46 -6.95
N VAL A 198 -18.89 -32.30 -7.34
CA VAL A 198 -18.12 -31.07 -7.62
C VAL A 198 -17.57 -30.49 -6.33
N GLN A 199 -18.34 -30.53 -5.24
CA GLN A 199 -17.88 -30.15 -3.90
C GLN A 199 -16.70 -31.01 -3.43
N LYS A 200 -16.80 -32.33 -3.61
CA LYS A 200 -15.70 -33.25 -3.29
C LYS A 200 -14.45 -32.93 -4.11
N GLN A 201 -14.62 -32.71 -5.41
CA GLN A 201 -13.53 -32.34 -6.31
C GLN A 201 -12.90 -30.99 -5.92
N ALA A 202 -13.69 -29.97 -5.63
CA ALA A 202 -13.18 -28.68 -5.15
C ALA A 202 -12.36 -28.82 -3.86
N PHE A 203 -12.82 -29.64 -2.91
CA PHE A 203 -12.07 -29.94 -1.69
C PHE A 203 -10.75 -30.70 -1.97
N GLU A 204 -10.74 -31.59 -2.97
CA GLU A 204 -9.51 -32.27 -3.41
C GLU A 204 -8.48 -31.29 -3.99
N LEU A 205 -8.92 -30.21 -4.65
CA LEU A 205 -8.05 -29.13 -5.16
C LEU A 205 -7.41 -28.32 -4.04
N ASP A 206 -8.12 -28.04 -2.96
CA ASP A 206 -7.56 -27.35 -1.79
C ASP A 206 -6.43 -28.15 -1.13
N CYS A 207 -6.42 -29.48 -1.32
CA CYS A 207 -5.38 -30.36 -0.84
C CYS A 207 -4.16 -30.46 -1.80
N CYS A 208 -4.29 -30.05 -3.06
CA CYS A 208 -3.22 -30.20 -4.07
C CYS A 208 -1.91 -29.47 -3.72
N PRO A 209 -1.90 -28.27 -3.13
CA PRO A 209 -0.66 -27.63 -2.68
C PRO A 209 0.12 -28.47 -1.65
N MET A 210 -0.58 -29.18 -0.75
CA MET A 210 0.05 -30.08 0.21
C MET A 210 0.58 -31.36 -0.45
N LYS A 211 -0.18 -31.93 -1.39
CA LYS A 211 0.27 -33.09 -2.20
C LYS A 211 1.53 -32.76 -2.99
N LEU A 212 1.61 -31.56 -3.57
CA LEU A 212 2.81 -31.10 -4.28
C LEU A 212 4.00 -31.03 -3.33
N LYS A 213 3.83 -30.42 -2.15
CA LYS A 213 4.90 -30.35 -1.15
C LYS A 213 5.43 -31.74 -0.74
N MET A 214 4.54 -32.72 -0.59
CA MET A 214 4.94 -34.11 -0.31
C MET A 214 5.71 -34.74 -1.49
N ALA A 215 5.20 -34.58 -2.72
CA ALA A 215 5.87 -35.10 -3.92
C ALA A 215 7.28 -34.51 -4.10
N LEU A 216 7.44 -33.20 -3.84
CA LEU A 216 8.75 -32.52 -3.89
C LEU A 216 9.74 -33.12 -2.87
N CYS A 217 9.28 -33.47 -1.66
CA CYS A 217 10.10 -34.13 -0.66
C CYS A 217 10.55 -35.53 -1.11
N GLU A 218 9.67 -36.32 -1.71
CA GLU A 218 10.00 -37.65 -2.23
C GLU A 218 11.00 -37.59 -3.39
N THR A 219 10.81 -36.67 -4.34
CA THR A 219 11.74 -36.52 -5.47
C THR A 219 13.13 -36.06 -5.08
N ASN A 220 13.26 -35.26 -4.01
CA ASN A 220 14.57 -34.91 -3.48
C ASN A 220 15.34 -36.16 -3.00
N GLY A 221 14.65 -37.13 -2.38
CA GLY A 221 15.27 -38.41 -2.00
C GLY A 221 15.70 -39.27 -3.20
N ILE A 222 14.98 -39.20 -4.33
CA ILE A 222 15.38 -39.89 -5.58
C ILE A 222 16.64 -39.27 -6.17
N LEU A 223 16.77 -37.94 -6.11
CA LEU A 223 17.98 -37.22 -6.56
C LEU A 223 19.21 -37.63 -5.76
N ASP A 224 19.08 -37.88 -4.46
CA ASP A 224 20.16 -38.36 -3.62
C ASP A 224 20.63 -39.77 -4.03
N LEU A 225 19.71 -40.68 -4.33
CA LEU A 225 20.06 -42.03 -4.82
C LEU A 225 20.70 -42.01 -6.23
N ALA A 226 20.26 -41.09 -7.10
CA ALA A 226 20.86 -40.90 -8.42
C ALA A 226 22.32 -40.42 -8.33
N LYS A 227 22.64 -39.61 -7.31
CA LYS A 227 24.01 -39.16 -7.02
C LYS A 227 24.93 -40.35 -6.69
N GLU A 228 24.50 -41.29 -5.86
CA GLU A 228 25.29 -42.49 -5.52
C GLU A 228 25.56 -43.38 -6.76
N ARG A 229 24.59 -43.52 -7.67
CA ARG A 229 24.78 -44.29 -8.91
C ARG A 229 25.80 -43.65 -9.85
N LEU A 230 25.87 -42.32 -9.89
CA LEU A 230 26.83 -41.59 -10.69
C LEU A 230 28.26 -41.83 -10.18
N GLU A 231 28.45 -41.83 -8.85
CA GLU A 231 29.74 -42.12 -8.21
C GLU A 231 30.26 -43.52 -8.58
N ALA A 232 29.38 -44.52 -8.69
CA ALA A 232 29.76 -45.87 -9.13
C ALA A 232 30.21 -45.93 -10.61
N ARG A 233 29.57 -45.17 -11.51
CA ARG A 233 29.96 -45.11 -12.94
C ARG A 233 31.28 -44.39 -13.16
N ARG A 234 31.52 -43.31 -12.40
CA ARG A 234 32.79 -42.57 -12.40
C ARG A 234 33.99 -43.51 -12.26
N GLN A 235 33.89 -44.50 -11.38
CA GLN A 235 34.96 -45.45 -11.13
C GLN A 235 35.23 -46.42 -12.29
N ILE A 236 34.20 -46.79 -13.05
CA ILE A 236 34.32 -47.70 -14.22
C ILE A 236 34.93 -46.95 -15.41
N SER A 237 34.40 -45.76 -15.75
CA SER A 237 34.93 -44.97 -16.86
C SER A 237 36.38 -44.52 -16.64
N ALA A 238 36.78 -44.32 -15.38
CA ALA A 238 38.17 -44.01 -15.04
C ALA A 238 39.15 -45.13 -15.45
N GLN A 239 38.75 -46.41 -15.31
CA GLN A 239 39.58 -47.54 -15.71
C GLN A 239 39.71 -47.66 -17.24
N HIS A 240 38.62 -47.40 -17.98
CA HIS A 240 38.61 -47.42 -19.43
C HIS A 240 39.54 -46.34 -20.03
N LEU A 241 39.40 -45.10 -19.55
CA LEU A 241 40.21 -43.96 -20.01
C LEU A 241 41.72 -44.14 -19.74
N GLN A 242 42.08 -44.86 -18.68
CA GLN A 242 43.48 -45.17 -18.38
C GLN A 242 44.09 -46.11 -19.43
N THR A 243 43.36 -47.13 -19.88
CA THR A 243 43.84 -48.06 -20.92
C THR A 243 43.98 -47.40 -22.30
N GLU A 244 43.04 -46.52 -22.67
CA GLU A 244 43.09 -45.81 -23.96
C GLU A 244 44.23 -44.77 -23.99
N CYS A 245 44.57 -44.19 -22.83
CA CYS A 245 45.71 -43.27 -22.67
C CYS A 245 47.04 -43.91 -23.07
N GLU A 246 47.30 -45.15 -22.63
CA GLU A 246 48.53 -45.88 -22.95
C GLU A 246 48.64 -46.18 -24.45
N ALA A 247 47.53 -46.53 -25.10
CA ALA A 247 47.48 -46.82 -26.54
C ALA A 247 47.76 -45.58 -27.39
N LEU A 248 47.11 -44.44 -27.08
CA LEU A 248 47.31 -43.17 -27.79
C LEU A 248 48.75 -42.66 -27.66
N ARG A 249 49.37 -42.85 -26.49
CA ARG A 249 50.76 -42.46 -26.25
C ARG A 249 51.75 -43.17 -27.17
N ALA A 250 51.54 -44.47 -27.41
CA ALA A 250 52.43 -45.26 -28.26
C ALA A 250 52.37 -44.83 -29.74
N GLU A 251 51.18 -44.54 -30.26
CA GLU A 251 51.00 -44.10 -31.66
C GLU A 251 51.52 -42.67 -31.89
N LEU A 252 51.39 -41.80 -30.89
CA LEU A 252 51.89 -40.43 -30.94
C LEU A 252 53.42 -40.37 -30.95
N ASP A 253 54.08 -41.19 -30.14
CA ASP A 253 55.55 -41.32 -30.15
C ASP A 253 56.05 -41.80 -31.53
N ALA A 254 55.29 -42.65 -32.25
CA ALA A 254 55.64 -43.04 -33.61
C ALA A 254 55.48 -41.89 -34.64
N ALA A 255 54.41 -41.10 -34.56
CA ALA A 255 54.16 -39.98 -35.47
C ALA A 255 55.21 -38.86 -35.37
N THR A 256 55.66 -38.54 -34.15
CA THR A 256 56.66 -37.48 -33.90
C THR A 256 58.05 -37.76 -34.51
N THR A 257 58.36 -39.01 -34.87
CA THR A 257 59.63 -39.37 -35.52
C THR A 257 59.56 -39.37 -37.05
N MET A 258 58.35 -39.41 -37.64
CA MET A 258 58.15 -39.47 -39.09
C MET A 258 58.13 -38.10 -39.78
N PHE A 259 57.72 -37.03 -39.11
CA PHE A 259 57.54 -35.71 -39.73
C PHE A 259 58.83 -34.86 -39.67
N LYS A 260 59.44 -34.57 -40.83
CA LYS A 260 60.79 -33.95 -40.90
C LYS A 260 60.89 -32.63 -41.66
N HIS A 261 60.16 -32.43 -42.76
CA HIS A 261 60.32 -31.25 -43.62
C HIS A 261 59.05 -30.41 -43.74
N VAL A 262 59.18 -29.09 -43.57
CA VAL A 262 58.08 -28.09 -43.68
C VAL A 262 57.53 -27.98 -45.11
N GLU A 263 58.26 -28.44 -46.12
CA GLU A 263 57.78 -28.44 -47.51
C GLU A 263 56.94 -29.69 -47.86
N GLU A 264 57.00 -30.76 -47.04
CA GLU A 264 56.26 -32.01 -47.24
C GLU A 264 54.96 -32.10 -46.42
N CYS A 265 54.54 -31.01 -45.77
CA CYS A 265 53.39 -30.94 -44.84
C CYS A 265 52.08 -31.51 -45.41
N ALA A 266 51.88 -31.48 -46.73
CA ALA A 266 50.68 -32.00 -47.37
C ALA A 266 50.52 -33.53 -47.22
N SER A 267 51.62 -34.28 -47.07
CA SER A 267 51.61 -35.75 -46.95
C SER A 267 51.31 -36.25 -45.52
N TYR A 268 51.64 -35.45 -44.50
CA TYR A 268 51.51 -35.79 -43.09
C TYR A 268 50.08 -35.66 -42.53
N ARG A 269 49.20 -34.97 -43.26
CA ARG A 269 47.82 -34.64 -42.86
C ARG A 269 46.92 -35.86 -42.63
N GLN A 270 47.04 -36.90 -43.46
CA GLN A 270 46.18 -38.10 -43.36
C GLN A 270 46.41 -38.90 -42.05
N THR A 271 47.63 -38.88 -41.53
CA THR A 271 47.98 -39.57 -40.28
C THR A 271 47.53 -38.77 -39.06
N LEU A 272 47.60 -37.43 -39.14
CA LEU A 272 47.07 -36.52 -38.10
C LEU A 272 45.55 -36.59 -37.98
N GLU A 273 44.82 -36.76 -39.08
CA GLU A 273 43.35 -36.86 -39.07
C GLU A 273 42.87 -38.11 -38.30
N LYS A 274 43.49 -39.28 -38.52
CA LYS A 274 43.14 -40.53 -37.80
C LYS A 274 43.40 -40.47 -36.28
N LEU A 275 44.50 -39.83 -35.88
CA LEU A 275 44.81 -39.61 -34.47
C LEU A 275 43.85 -38.60 -33.83
N SER A 276 43.37 -37.60 -34.59
CA SER A 276 42.42 -36.62 -34.09
C SER A 276 41.07 -37.25 -33.71
N GLU A 277 40.53 -38.17 -34.53
CA GLU A 277 39.25 -38.84 -34.25
C GLU A 277 39.24 -39.60 -32.91
N ARG A 278 40.34 -40.29 -32.58
CA ARG A 278 40.45 -41.04 -31.32
C ARG A 278 40.63 -40.13 -30.11
N VAL A 279 41.39 -39.04 -30.25
CA VAL A 279 41.55 -38.03 -29.19
C VAL A 279 40.23 -37.31 -28.90
N TYR A 280 39.42 -37.00 -29.93
CA TYR A 280 38.10 -36.41 -29.74
C TYR A 280 37.11 -37.37 -29.05
N ALA A 281 37.14 -38.66 -29.38
CA ALA A 281 36.30 -39.66 -28.70
C ALA A 281 36.60 -39.72 -27.19
N ALA A 282 37.88 -39.75 -26.82
CA ALA A 282 38.30 -39.78 -25.42
C ALA A 282 37.96 -38.47 -24.66
N ARG A 283 38.08 -37.29 -25.31
CA ARG A 283 37.62 -36.01 -24.74
C ARG A 283 36.12 -35.96 -24.52
N SER A 284 35.34 -36.47 -25.47
CA SER A 284 33.88 -36.51 -25.34
C SER A 284 33.42 -37.36 -24.18
N GLU A 285 34.11 -38.47 -23.88
CA GLU A 285 33.82 -39.32 -22.72
C GLU A 285 34.10 -38.57 -21.39
N ILE A 286 35.20 -37.82 -21.32
CA ILE A 286 35.53 -36.95 -20.17
C ILE A 286 34.52 -35.82 -19.99
N ASP A 287 34.14 -35.13 -21.06
CA ASP A 287 33.18 -34.02 -20.99
C ASP A 287 31.80 -34.49 -20.52
N ASN A 288 31.38 -35.69 -20.92
CA ASN A 288 30.14 -36.29 -20.43
C ASN A 288 30.21 -36.59 -18.93
N LEU A 289 31.35 -37.09 -18.43
CA LEU A 289 31.59 -37.29 -17.00
C LEU A 289 31.59 -35.97 -16.23
N ARG A 290 32.32 -34.94 -16.71
CA ARG A 290 32.38 -33.61 -16.06
C ARG A 290 31.03 -32.91 -16.03
N LYS A 291 30.25 -32.99 -17.11
CA LYS A 291 28.87 -32.47 -17.15
C LYS A 291 27.98 -33.16 -16.11
N ALA A 292 28.12 -34.49 -15.98
CA ALA A 292 27.41 -35.23 -14.95
C ALA A 292 27.87 -34.85 -13.52
N GLU A 293 29.18 -34.67 -13.28
CA GLU A 293 29.74 -34.23 -12.00
C GLU A 293 29.26 -32.81 -11.60
N ALA A 294 29.27 -31.86 -12.54
CA ALA A 294 28.82 -30.49 -12.33
C ALA A 294 27.33 -30.39 -11.96
N LEU A 295 26.48 -31.25 -12.53
CA LEU A 295 25.05 -31.30 -12.22
C LEU A 295 24.75 -31.63 -10.76
N PHE A 296 25.61 -32.43 -10.12
CA PHE A 296 25.48 -32.83 -8.71
C PHE A 296 26.42 -32.07 -7.76
N GLY A 297 27.19 -31.11 -8.28
CA GLY A 297 28.16 -30.33 -7.50
C GLY A 297 29.29 -31.20 -6.92
N LEU A 298 29.66 -32.27 -7.62
CA LEU A 298 30.78 -33.14 -7.25
C LEU A 298 32.10 -32.54 -7.76
N GLU A 299 33.20 -32.84 -7.05
CA GLU A 299 34.55 -32.46 -7.49
C GLU A 299 34.90 -33.20 -8.78
N ALA A 300 35.31 -32.44 -9.79
CA ALA A 300 35.58 -32.93 -11.13
C ALA A 300 36.73 -33.94 -11.14
N SER A 301 36.59 -35.04 -11.89
CA SER A 301 37.69 -36.01 -12.07
C SER A 301 38.82 -35.43 -12.92
N GLU A 302 40.05 -35.58 -12.44
CA GLU A 302 41.27 -35.13 -13.11
C GLU A 302 41.94 -36.32 -13.83
N PHE A 303 42.13 -36.18 -15.16
CA PHE A 303 42.76 -37.19 -16.02
C PHE A 303 44.10 -36.66 -16.57
N GLU A 304 45.01 -36.29 -15.68
CA GLU A 304 46.25 -35.56 -16.02
C GLU A 304 47.12 -36.27 -17.08
N GLU A 305 47.21 -37.60 -17.03
CA GLU A 305 48.03 -38.37 -17.98
C GLU A 305 47.47 -38.34 -19.41
N LEU A 306 46.14 -38.44 -19.55
CA LEU A 306 45.46 -38.39 -20.85
C LEU A 306 45.43 -36.96 -21.39
N GLU A 307 45.23 -35.97 -20.52
CA GLU A 307 45.39 -34.56 -20.87
C GLU A 307 46.82 -34.29 -21.35
N GLY A 308 47.85 -34.89 -20.73
CA GLY A 308 49.23 -34.83 -21.19
C GLY A 308 49.43 -35.38 -22.61
N VAL A 309 48.84 -36.53 -22.94
CA VAL A 309 48.89 -37.12 -24.30
C VAL A 309 48.13 -36.25 -25.32
N CYS A 310 46.95 -35.76 -24.92
CA CYS A 310 46.14 -34.84 -25.71
C CYS A 310 46.89 -33.54 -26.02
N VAL A 311 47.62 -32.98 -25.05
CA VAL A 311 48.43 -31.78 -25.23
C VAL A 311 49.56 -32.04 -26.23
N VAL A 312 50.27 -33.16 -26.12
CA VAL A 312 51.34 -33.51 -27.08
C VAL A 312 50.77 -33.63 -28.50
N PHE A 313 49.58 -34.24 -28.65
CA PHE A 313 48.91 -34.38 -29.95
C PHE A 313 48.45 -33.03 -30.52
N ASP A 314 47.75 -32.21 -29.73
CA ASP A 314 47.31 -30.88 -30.15
C ASP A 314 48.48 -30.03 -30.60
N ARG A 315 49.60 -30.11 -29.88
CA ARG A 315 50.83 -29.37 -30.23
C ARG A 315 51.43 -29.83 -31.55
N LEU A 316 51.46 -31.14 -31.79
CA LEU A 316 51.91 -31.68 -33.06
C LEU A 316 50.98 -31.26 -34.21
N ASN A 317 49.67 -31.29 -34.01
CA ASN A 317 48.67 -30.94 -35.01
C ASN A 317 48.67 -29.42 -35.33
N GLU A 318 48.79 -28.57 -34.30
CA GLU A 318 48.92 -27.12 -34.43
C GLU A 318 50.16 -26.73 -35.26
N LEU A 319 51.31 -27.38 -35.03
CA LEU A 319 52.55 -27.10 -35.75
C LEU A 319 52.37 -27.29 -37.27
N TRP A 320 51.91 -28.46 -37.66
CA TRP A 320 51.84 -28.86 -39.07
C TRP A 320 50.66 -28.21 -39.81
N THR A 321 49.60 -27.85 -39.10
CA THR A 321 48.52 -27.02 -39.67
C THR A 321 48.98 -25.58 -39.90
N ALA A 322 49.68 -24.98 -38.92
CA ALA A 322 50.24 -23.63 -39.07
C ALA A 322 51.29 -23.55 -40.19
N ALA A 323 52.12 -24.59 -40.34
CA ALA A 323 53.07 -24.71 -41.44
C ALA A 323 52.39 -24.68 -42.82
N PHE A 324 51.28 -25.40 -42.96
CA PHE A 324 50.51 -25.45 -44.21
C PHE A 324 49.79 -24.13 -44.52
N ASP A 325 49.15 -23.52 -43.53
CA ASP A 325 48.40 -22.28 -43.74
C ASP A 325 49.32 -21.08 -44.00
N PHE A 326 50.48 -21.01 -43.34
CA PHE A 326 51.45 -19.95 -43.57
C PHE A 326 52.06 -20.02 -44.97
N THR A 327 52.44 -21.21 -45.44
CA THR A 327 53.04 -21.38 -46.77
C THR A 327 52.08 -20.99 -47.90
N LYS A 328 50.79 -21.31 -47.74
CA LYS A 328 49.74 -20.87 -48.67
C LYS A 328 49.50 -19.36 -48.65
N ASN A 329 49.23 -18.79 -47.47
CA ASN A 329 48.85 -17.37 -47.34
C ASN A 329 50.01 -16.40 -47.65
N ARG A 330 51.25 -16.80 -47.38
CA ARG A 330 52.45 -16.00 -47.70
C ARG A 330 52.57 -15.70 -49.19
N GLU A 331 52.21 -16.65 -50.06
CA GLU A 331 52.29 -16.46 -51.51
C GLU A 331 51.11 -15.62 -52.02
N GLU A 332 49.92 -15.75 -51.42
CA GLU A 332 48.75 -14.93 -51.75
C GLU A 332 48.94 -13.45 -51.35
N TRP A 333 49.52 -13.18 -50.17
CA TRP A 333 49.72 -11.79 -49.68
C TRP A 333 50.80 -11.01 -50.43
N LYS A 334 51.84 -11.67 -50.96
CA LYS A 334 52.87 -10.99 -51.77
C LYS A 334 52.34 -10.48 -53.10
N ALA A 335 51.24 -11.05 -53.61
CA ALA A 335 50.68 -10.74 -54.92
C ALA A 335 49.60 -9.64 -54.91
N ALA A 336 49.09 -9.22 -53.75
CA ALA A 336 47.91 -8.33 -53.65
C ALA A 336 48.24 -6.81 -53.60
N PRO A 337 47.32 -5.91 -54.05
CA PRO A 337 47.44 -4.45 -53.93
C PRO A 337 47.24 -3.93 -52.49
N LEU A 338 47.91 -2.83 -52.11
CA LEU A 338 47.88 -2.25 -50.74
C LEU A 338 46.50 -1.87 -50.22
N ALA A 339 45.58 -1.42 -51.08
CA ALA A 339 44.22 -1.07 -50.68
C ALA A 339 43.33 -2.28 -50.34
N HIS A 340 43.71 -3.48 -50.80
CA HIS A 340 43.00 -4.74 -50.55
C HIS A 340 43.66 -5.62 -49.48
N LEU A 341 44.79 -5.16 -48.91
CA LEU A 341 45.49 -5.86 -47.84
C LEU A 341 44.95 -5.43 -46.48
N ASP A 342 44.21 -6.33 -45.82
CA ASP A 342 43.84 -6.15 -44.42
C ASP A 342 45.05 -6.43 -43.52
N CYS A 343 45.77 -5.38 -43.18
CA CYS A 343 46.97 -5.46 -42.33
C CYS A 343 46.65 -5.90 -40.89
N ALA A 344 45.39 -5.79 -40.44
CA ALA A 344 44.97 -6.29 -39.15
C ALA A 344 44.82 -7.81 -39.18
N ASP A 345 44.09 -8.35 -40.18
CA ASP A 345 43.92 -9.80 -40.37
C ASP A 345 45.26 -10.51 -40.65
N MET A 346 46.15 -9.88 -41.43
CA MET A 346 47.50 -10.42 -41.67
C MET A 346 48.36 -10.46 -40.41
N GLU A 347 48.40 -9.39 -39.63
CA GLU A 347 49.17 -9.36 -38.39
C GLU A 347 48.58 -10.30 -37.35
N GLU A 348 47.25 -10.38 -37.27
CA GLU A 348 46.57 -11.34 -36.41
C GLU A 348 46.96 -12.78 -36.78
N LYS A 349 46.86 -13.17 -38.06
CA LYS A 349 47.25 -14.52 -38.52
C LYS A 349 48.74 -14.81 -38.35
N LEU A 350 49.63 -13.86 -38.68
CA LEU A 350 51.08 -14.03 -38.51
C LEU A 350 51.49 -14.07 -37.04
N GLN A 351 50.84 -13.28 -36.19
CA GLN A 351 51.06 -13.30 -34.75
C GLN A 351 50.48 -14.59 -34.15
N GLN A 352 49.31 -15.05 -34.59
CA GLN A 352 48.72 -16.34 -34.19
C GLN A 352 49.66 -17.49 -34.56
N TRP A 353 50.15 -17.58 -35.80
CA TRP A 353 51.10 -18.62 -36.20
C TRP A 353 52.46 -18.47 -35.50
N ARG A 354 52.99 -17.25 -35.34
CA ARG A 354 54.24 -17.04 -34.59
C ARG A 354 54.09 -17.42 -33.12
N GLN A 355 52.98 -17.06 -32.49
CA GLN A 355 52.70 -17.39 -31.09
C GLN A 355 52.49 -18.89 -30.94
N ALA A 356 51.71 -19.52 -31.82
CA ALA A 356 51.54 -20.97 -31.87
C ALA A 356 52.91 -21.64 -31.97
N VAL A 357 53.69 -21.37 -33.01
CA VAL A 357 54.98 -22.04 -33.26
C VAL A 357 56.06 -21.69 -32.21
N SER A 358 56.09 -20.47 -31.68
CA SER A 358 57.02 -20.10 -30.61
C SER A 358 56.62 -20.62 -29.23
N SER A 359 55.32 -20.85 -28.99
CA SER A 359 54.84 -21.54 -27.79
C SER A 359 55.20 -23.02 -27.87
N LEU A 360 55.00 -23.64 -29.05
CA LEU A 360 55.40 -25.00 -29.35
C LEU A 360 56.91 -25.21 -29.15
N ARG A 361 57.73 -24.29 -29.66
CA ARG A 361 59.19 -24.32 -29.47
C ARG A 361 59.62 -24.13 -28.00
N ARG A 362 58.95 -23.25 -27.24
CA ARG A 362 59.25 -23.06 -25.80
C ARG A 362 58.90 -24.29 -24.97
N MET A 363 57.93 -25.06 -25.44
CA MET A 363 57.50 -26.33 -24.88
C MET A 363 58.35 -27.51 -25.41
N ALA A 364 59.65 -27.30 -25.61
CA ALA A 364 60.57 -28.31 -26.12
C ALA A 364 60.66 -29.57 -25.25
N GLY A 365 60.32 -29.49 -23.96
CA GLY A 365 60.25 -30.64 -23.06
C GLY A 365 59.04 -31.55 -23.25
N ILE A 366 58.06 -31.15 -24.07
CA ILE A 366 56.84 -31.93 -24.35
C ILE A 366 57.10 -33.00 -25.41
N PHE A 367 57.95 -32.69 -26.40
CA PHE A 367 58.35 -33.63 -27.44
C PHE A 367 59.57 -34.43 -26.99
N ARG A 368 59.52 -35.76 -27.16
CA ARG A 368 60.67 -36.64 -26.88
C ARG A 368 61.72 -36.65 -27.99
N SER A 369 61.34 -36.18 -29.18
CA SER A 369 62.14 -36.17 -30.41
C SER A 369 62.56 -34.74 -30.81
N VAL A 370 63.63 -34.61 -31.59
CA VAL A 370 64.25 -33.30 -31.94
C VAL A 370 63.64 -32.71 -33.23
N GLU A 371 63.01 -33.55 -34.03
CA GLU A 371 62.49 -33.27 -35.36
C GLU A 371 61.36 -32.19 -35.37
N PRO A 372 60.36 -32.22 -34.48
CA PRO A 372 59.34 -31.16 -34.40
C PRO A 372 59.92 -29.79 -34.04
N LEU A 373 61.03 -29.76 -33.28
CA LEU A 373 61.69 -28.52 -32.88
C LEU A 373 62.46 -27.89 -34.05
N GLN A 374 63.06 -28.72 -34.92
CA GLN A 374 63.71 -28.23 -36.14
C GLN A 374 62.68 -27.61 -37.10
N ALA A 375 61.52 -28.24 -37.27
CA ALA A 375 60.43 -27.69 -38.08
C ALA A 375 59.87 -26.37 -37.52
N CYS A 376 59.78 -26.23 -36.18
CA CYS A 376 59.42 -24.98 -35.53
C CYS A 376 60.42 -23.85 -35.85
N ASP A 377 61.72 -24.16 -35.86
CA ASP A 377 62.79 -23.20 -36.09
C ASP A 377 62.77 -22.65 -37.50
N GLU A 378 62.62 -23.52 -38.49
CA GLU A 378 62.49 -23.17 -39.90
C GLU A 378 61.25 -22.30 -40.15
N LEU A 379 60.10 -22.69 -39.58
CA LEU A 379 58.85 -21.95 -39.72
C LEU A 379 58.89 -20.58 -39.01
N LEU A 380 59.49 -20.50 -37.81
CA LEU A 380 59.66 -19.23 -37.09
C LEU A 380 60.57 -18.26 -37.84
N GLN A 381 61.67 -18.73 -38.41
CA GLN A 381 62.56 -17.87 -39.21
C GLN A 381 61.80 -17.28 -40.41
N ALA A 382 60.99 -18.09 -41.09
CA ALA A 382 60.18 -17.64 -42.22
C ALA A 382 59.08 -16.63 -41.80
N ILE A 383 58.40 -16.86 -40.67
CA ILE A 383 57.36 -15.95 -40.15
C ILE A 383 57.97 -14.63 -39.67
N VAL A 384 59.07 -14.67 -38.91
CA VAL A 384 59.74 -13.45 -38.40
C VAL A 384 60.28 -12.59 -39.54
N ALA A 385 60.81 -13.21 -40.60
CA ALA A 385 61.24 -12.49 -41.80
C ALA A 385 60.08 -11.72 -42.44
N PHE A 386 58.87 -12.29 -42.48
CA PHE A 386 57.70 -11.64 -43.05
C PHE A 386 57.09 -10.58 -42.10
N GLN A 387 57.08 -10.83 -40.78
CA GLN A 387 56.50 -9.91 -39.79
C GLN A 387 57.24 -8.58 -39.66
N LYS A 388 58.55 -8.54 -39.96
CA LYS A 388 59.32 -7.27 -39.97
C LYS A 388 58.75 -6.22 -40.93
N MET A 389 57.90 -6.63 -41.88
CA MET A 389 57.28 -5.73 -42.86
C MET A 389 55.89 -5.21 -42.44
N LEU A 390 55.23 -5.83 -41.43
CA LEU A 390 53.84 -5.52 -41.04
C LEU A 390 53.63 -4.16 -40.34
N PRO A 391 54.47 -3.71 -39.38
CA PRO A 391 54.27 -2.44 -38.68
C PRO A 391 54.29 -1.23 -39.63
N LEU A 392 55.10 -1.34 -40.68
CA LEU A 392 55.20 -0.35 -41.75
C LEU A 392 53.92 -0.33 -42.59
N MET A 393 53.38 -1.51 -42.91
CA MET A 393 52.10 -1.63 -43.63
C MET A 393 50.91 -1.09 -42.82
N LYS A 394 50.84 -1.36 -41.51
CA LYS A 394 49.78 -0.83 -40.63
C LYS A 394 49.80 0.69 -40.48
N THR A 395 50.99 1.28 -40.39
CA THR A 395 51.11 2.74 -40.23
C THR A 395 50.67 3.49 -41.49
N LEU A 396 50.97 2.91 -42.67
CA LEU A 396 50.61 3.48 -43.97
C LEU A 396 49.13 3.25 -44.35
N THR A 397 48.46 2.25 -43.78
CA THR A 397 47.05 1.92 -44.08
C THR A 397 46.05 2.48 -43.05
N HIS A 398 46.50 2.99 -41.90
CA HIS A 398 45.61 3.47 -40.85
C HIS A 398 44.95 4.84 -41.20
N PRO A 399 43.63 5.04 -40.93
CA PRO A 399 42.91 6.28 -41.23
C PRO A 399 43.47 7.58 -40.59
N SER A 400 44.37 7.45 -39.61
CA SER A 400 45.09 8.59 -39.02
C SER A 400 46.13 9.20 -39.97
N PHE A 401 46.55 8.48 -41.02
CA PHE A 401 47.54 8.92 -41.98
C PHE A 401 46.89 9.76 -43.11
N GLN A 402 46.71 11.06 -42.85
CA GLN A 402 46.05 12.01 -43.75
C GLN A 402 46.99 12.52 -44.86
N ALA A 403 46.44 13.22 -45.87
CA ALA A 403 47.21 13.76 -47.01
C ALA A 403 48.45 14.59 -46.61
N LYS A 404 48.40 15.28 -45.46
CA LYS A 404 49.54 16.03 -44.89
C LYS A 404 50.70 15.12 -44.47
N HIS A 405 50.39 13.97 -43.88
CA HIS A 405 51.38 12.97 -43.46
C HIS A 405 51.97 12.23 -44.68
N TRP A 406 51.18 12.02 -45.74
CA TRP A 406 51.65 11.47 -47.02
C TRP A 406 52.57 12.41 -47.80
N GLN A 407 52.28 13.72 -47.79
CA GLN A 407 53.17 14.73 -48.38
C GLN A 407 54.52 14.79 -47.65
N GLU A 408 54.50 14.76 -46.31
CA GLU A 408 55.72 14.76 -45.49
C GLU A 408 56.56 13.48 -45.67
N LEU A 409 55.91 12.34 -45.88
CA LEU A 409 56.55 11.06 -46.21
C LEU A 409 57.12 11.02 -47.63
N ALA A 410 56.41 11.57 -48.63
CA ALA A 410 56.88 11.66 -50.02
C ALA A 410 58.11 12.58 -50.17
N THR A 411 58.16 13.67 -49.40
CA THR A 411 59.29 14.61 -49.41
C THR A 411 60.56 14.00 -48.81
N ARG A 412 60.42 13.06 -47.87
CA ARG A 412 61.52 12.35 -47.21
C ARG A 412 62.07 11.18 -48.05
N LEU A 413 61.31 10.68 -49.02
CA LEU A 413 61.63 9.52 -49.87
C LEU A 413 62.13 9.89 -51.28
N GLU A 414 62.23 11.19 -51.62
CA GLU A 414 62.68 11.71 -52.93
C GLU A 414 61.91 11.13 -54.14
N VAL A 415 60.58 11.08 -54.07
CA VAL A 415 59.71 10.58 -55.17
C VAL A 415 58.88 11.71 -55.80
N ASP A 416 58.76 11.71 -57.13
CA ASP A 416 57.96 12.69 -57.90
C ASP A 416 56.47 12.64 -57.52
N ALA A 417 55.94 13.80 -57.13
CA ALA A 417 54.62 13.97 -56.52
C ALA A 417 53.44 13.97 -57.52
N THR A 418 53.43 13.07 -58.51
CA THR A 418 52.37 13.04 -59.55
C THR A 418 51.57 11.73 -59.67
N GLU A 419 51.75 10.76 -58.77
CA GLU A 419 50.78 9.66 -58.63
C GLU A 419 49.91 9.88 -57.38
N GLU A 420 48.73 10.43 -57.61
CA GLU A 420 47.70 10.64 -56.59
C GLU A 420 47.26 9.31 -55.98
N SER A 421 47.40 9.22 -54.65
CA SER A 421 46.90 8.15 -53.76
C SER A 421 47.50 6.76 -54.02
N GLY A 422 48.29 6.25 -53.07
CA GLY A 422 48.96 4.93 -53.08
C GLY A 422 48.06 3.69 -53.12
N VAL A 423 47.02 3.71 -53.95
CA VAL A 423 45.93 2.74 -54.08
C VAL A 423 46.32 1.58 -55.02
N PHE A 424 47.28 1.77 -55.94
CA PHE A 424 47.64 0.77 -56.98
C PHE A 424 49.03 0.13 -56.84
N LEU A 425 49.79 0.43 -55.78
CA LEU A 425 51.12 -0.17 -55.57
C LEU A 425 50.98 -1.55 -54.91
N SER A 426 51.66 -2.58 -55.45
CA SER A 426 51.72 -3.93 -54.85
C SER A 426 52.84 -4.00 -53.81
N LEU A 427 52.69 -4.87 -52.80
CA LEU A 427 53.70 -5.07 -51.75
C LEU A 427 55.07 -5.45 -52.34
N ASN A 428 55.09 -6.21 -53.44
CA ASN A 428 56.32 -6.64 -54.12
C ASN A 428 57.08 -5.47 -54.79
N THR A 429 56.35 -4.52 -55.40
CA THR A 429 56.94 -3.29 -55.98
C THR A 429 57.53 -2.35 -54.93
N LEU A 430 57.00 -2.35 -53.72
CA LEU A 430 57.48 -1.55 -52.61
C LEU A 430 58.72 -2.16 -51.92
N ILE A 431 58.77 -3.50 -51.80
CA ILE A 431 59.94 -4.23 -51.27
C ILE A 431 61.16 -4.04 -52.19
N GLN A 432 60.96 -4.02 -53.52
CA GLN A 432 62.03 -3.79 -54.50
C GLN A 432 62.57 -2.34 -54.50
N ARG A 433 61.85 -1.38 -53.92
CA ARG A 433 62.19 0.07 -53.93
C ARG A 433 62.72 0.62 -52.61
N GLY A 434 63.12 -0.23 -51.66
CA GLY A 434 63.89 0.22 -50.47
C GLY A 434 63.09 0.58 -49.21
N LEU A 435 61.90 0.00 -49.02
CA LEU A 435 61.07 0.20 -47.81
C LEU A 435 61.76 0.00 -46.44
N PRO A 436 62.79 -0.86 -46.26
CA PRO A 436 63.47 -1.06 -44.98
C PRO A 436 64.25 0.16 -44.46
N GLU A 437 64.67 1.08 -45.33
CA GLU A 437 65.53 2.23 -44.97
C GLU A 437 64.73 3.42 -44.42
N ALA A 438 63.41 3.48 -44.66
CA ALA A 438 62.53 4.59 -44.25
C ALA A 438 61.77 4.35 -42.92
N THR A 439 62.05 3.24 -42.23
CA THR A 439 61.29 2.72 -41.07
C THR A 439 61.12 3.72 -39.92
N GLN A 440 62.18 4.43 -39.52
CA GLN A 440 62.14 5.34 -38.36
C GLN A 440 61.31 6.61 -38.60
N ALA A 441 61.23 7.08 -39.85
CA ALA A 441 60.45 8.27 -40.18
C ALA A 441 58.94 7.98 -40.11
N ILE A 442 58.53 6.77 -40.49
CA ILE A 442 57.14 6.33 -40.53
C ILE A 442 56.57 6.19 -39.11
N GLU A 443 57.33 5.63 -38.16
CA GLU A 443 56.89 5.43 -36.76
C GLU A 443 56.67 6.75 -36.00
N LEU A 444 57.55 7.74 -36.21
CA LEU A 444 57.45 9.07 -35.60
C LEU A 444 56.17 9.80 -36.05
N ILE A 445 55.90 9.80 -37.36
CA ILE A 445 54.71 10.45 -37.94
C ILE A 445 53.42 9.71 -37.56
N GLY A 446 53.44 8.36 -37.54
CA GLY A 446 52.30 7.54 -37.16
C GLY A 446 51.85 7.69 -35.70
N SER A 447 52.81 7.75 -34.77
CA SER A 447 52.51 7.85 -33.33
C SER A 447 51.87 9.18 -32.91
N ALA A 448 52.27 10.28 -33.55
CA ALA A 448 51.67 11.60 -33.35
C ALA A 448 50.23 11.64 -33.90
N ALA A 449 50.02 11.11 -35.10
CA ALA A 449 48.71 11.06 -35.75
C ALA A 449 47.67 10.24 -34.96
N PHE A 450 48.08 9.12 -34.35
CA PHE A 450 47.18 8.23 -33.61
C PHE A 450 46.66 8.85 -32.30
N ARG A 451 47.53 9.50 -31.53
CA ARG A 451 47.16 10.09 -30.23
C ARG A 451 46.23 11.31 -30.40
N GLU A 452 46.41 12.10 -31.45
CA GLU A 452 45.50 13.20 -31.77
C GLU A 452 44.10 12.71 -32.18
N PHE A 453 44.03 11.65 -33.00
CA PHE A 453 42.76 11.08 -33.45
C PHE A 453 41.92 10.58 -32.26
N ARG A 454 42.55 9.90 -31.29
CA ARG A 454 41.86 9.37 -30.10
C ARG A 454 41.26 10.46 -29.22
N THR A 455 42.00 11.53 -28.97
CA THR A 455 41.52 12.66 -28.15
C THR A 455 40.34 13.37 -28.83
N LYS A 456 40.42 13.59 -30.16
CA LYS A 456 39.32 14.20 -30.94
C LYS A 456 38.06 13.33 -30.96
N ALA A 457 38.22 12.00 -31.09
CA ALA A 457 37.09 11.06 -31.07
C ALA A 457 36.36 11.03 -29.71
N CYS A 458 37.10 11.12 -28.59
CA CYS A 458 36.52 11.13 -27.25
C CYS A 458 35.62 12.35 -27.02
N PHE A 459 36.10 13.56 -27.35
CA PHE A 459 35.29 14.78 -27.24
C PHE A 459 34.08 14.79 -28.20
N GLN A 460 34.20 14.21 -29.40
CA GLN A 460 33.07 14.07 -30.31
C GLN A 460 32.00 13.13 -29.75
N LYS A 461 32.39 12.00 -29.14
CA LYS A 461 31.46 11.07 -28.50
C LYS A 461 30.74 11.72 -27.32
N MET A 462 31.47 12.45 -26.46
CA MET A 462 30.87 13.19 -25.35
C MET A 462 29.84 14.22 -25.85
N ARG A 463 30.21 15.06 -26.83
CA ARG A 463 29.28 16.04 -27.41
C ARG A 463 28.07 15.39 -28.10
N GLY A 464 28.26 14.21 -28.70
CA GLY A 464 27.18 13.42 -29.29
C GLY A 464 26.16 12.95 -28.25
N ALA A 465 26.62 12.45 -27.10
CA ALA A 465 25.74 12.01 -26.01
C ALA A 465 24.87 13.15 -25.47
N TRP A 466 25.48 14.32 -25.23
CA TRP A 466 24.75 15.49 -24.74
C TRP A 466 23.78 16.11 -25.76
N ARG A 467 24.05 15.98 -27.07
CA ARG A 467 23.10 16.37 -28.12
C ARG A 467 21.91 15.42 -28.25
N ALA A 468 22.10 14.15 -27.90
CA ALA A 468 21.04 13.14 -27.93
C ALA A 468 20.16 13.18 -26.66
N LEU A 469 20.68 13.71 -25.56
CA LEU A 469 19.97 13.81 -24.28
C LEU A 469 18.78 14.77 -24.38
N ARG A 470 17.58 14.26 -24.08
CA ARG A 470 16.34 15.05 -23.96
C ARG A 470 15.71 14.77 -22.60
N MET A 471 15.25 15.83 -21.93
CA MET A 471 14.48 15.71 -20.69
C MET A 471 13.01 15.45 -21.02
N ASP A 472 12.39 14.56 -20.26
CA ASP A 472 10.97 14.26 -20.43
C ASP A 472 10.11 15.33 -19.75
N LEU A 473 9.20 15.93 -20.52
CA LEU A 473 8.22 16.90 -20.02
C LEU A 473 6.91 16.19 -19.70
N VAL A 474 6.47 16.26 -18.45
CA VAL A 474 5.22 15.65 -17.97
C VAL A 474 4.25 16.72 -17.51
N THR A 475 2.97 16.58 -17.82
CA THR A 475 1.92 17.51 -17.37
C THR A 475 1.58 17.32 -15.90
N LEU A 476 1.50 18.43 -15.15
CA LEU A 476 1.10 18.46 -13.74
C LEU A 476 -0.37 18.85 -13.60
N GLY A 477 -1.21 17.94 -13.08
CA GLY A 477 -2.63 18.19 -12.85
C GLY A 477 -3.45 18.17 -14.15
N ASP A 478 -4.47 19.04 -14.21
CA ASP A 478 -5.37 19.12 -15.36
C ASP A 478 -4.66 19.63 -16.62
N ALA A 479 -4.84 18.91 -17.74
CA ALA A 479 -4.18 19.23 -19.01
C ALA A 479 -4.55 20.62 -19.56
N SER A 480 -5.71 21.16 -19.15
CA SER A 480 -6.20 22.50 -19.52
C SER A 480 -5.35 23.64 -18.98
N LEU A 481 -4.62 23.42 -17.89
CA LEU A 481 -3.77 24.45 -17.24
C LEU A 481 -2.39 24.57 -17.89
N GLY A 482 -2.02 23.64 -18.79
CA GLY A 482 -0.78 23.70 -19.57
C GLY A 482 0.51 23.66 -18.72
N ARG A 483 0.44 23.13 -17.50
CA ARG A 483 1.59 23.06 -16.57
C ARG A 483 2.43 21.84 -16.87
N LYS A 484 3.72 22.01 -17.18
CA LYS A 484 4.68 20.94 -17.43
C LYS A 484 5.81 20.95 -16.40
N ILE A 485 6.30 19.77 -16.03
CA ILE A 485 7.43 19.52 -15.13
C ILE A 485 8.47 18.62 -15.80
N LEU A 486 9.69 18.63 -15.29
CA LEU A 486 10.84 17.87 -15.79
C LEU A 486 10.96 16.54 -15.05
N LYS A 487 11.27 15.47 -15.80
CA LYS A 487 11.68 14.16 -15.28
C LYS A 487 13.02 13.73 -15.84
N GLY A 488 13.73 12.89 -15.07
CA GLY A 488 14.99 12.27 -15.49
C GLY A 488 16.26 12.89 -14.91
N PHE A 489 16.16 13.68 -13.83
CA PHE A 489 17.33 14.31 -13.19
C PHE A 489 18.42 13.31 -12.77
N ASP A 490 18.06 12.13 -12.26
CA ASP A 490 19.04 11.08 -11.86
C ASP A 490 19.97 10.66 -13.00
N ALA A 491 19.40 10.44 -14.19
CA ALA A 491 20.17 10.04 -15.37
C ALA A 491 21.11 11.16 -15.85
N VAL A 492 20.68 12.41 -15.70
CA VAL A 492 21.50 13.59 -16.03
C VAL A 492 22.67 13.71 -15.06
N HIS A 493 22.44 13.68 -13.74
CA HIS A 493 23.50 13.78 -12.75
C HIS A 493 24.56 12.68 -12.92
N SER A 494 24.13 11.43 -13.16
CA SER A 494 25.06 10.32 -13.44
C SER A 494 25.93 10.57 -14.68
N LEU A 495 25.35 11.13 -15.74
CA LEU A 495 26.10 11.46 -16.98
C LEU A 495 27.10 12.61 -16.76
N ILE A 496 26.75 13.60 -15.94
CA ILE A 496 27.65 14.70 -15.55
C ILE A 496 28.88 14.13 -14.84
N GLU A 497 28.66 13.30 -13.82
CA GLU A 497 29.74 12.70 -13.02
C GLU A 497 30.71 11.87 -13.89
N GLU A 498 30.18 11.02 -14.77
CA GLU A 498 30.98 10.18 -15.68
C GLU A 498 31.86 11.03 -16.63
N HIS A 499 31.27 12.05 -17.25
CA HIS A 499 31.96 12.89 -18.22
C HIS A 499 32.99 13.83 -17.55
N GLN A 500 32.70 14.33 -16.34
CA GLN A 500 33.66 15.10 -15.55
C GLN A 500 34.91 14.26 -15.22
N ALA A 501 34.73 13.03 -14.73
CA ALA A 501 35.82 12.11 -14.43
C ALA A 501 36.66 11.79 -15.67
N SER A 502 36.00 11.57 -16.82
CA SER A 502 36.65 11.29 -18.09
C SER A 502 37.52 12.46 -18.60
N VAL A 503 37.06 13.70 -18.44
CA VAL A 503 37.81 14.90 -18.86
C VAL A 503 38.99 15.18 -17.94
N GLN A 504 38.83 14.97 -16.63
CA GLN A 504 39.93 15.09 -15.66
C GLN A 504 41.05 14.08 -15.96
N SER A 505 40.69 12.84 -16.33
CA SER A 505 41.66 11.83 -16.76
C SER A 505 42.44 12.26 -18.02
N LEU A 506 41.78 12.90 -18.99
CA LEU A 506 42.41 13.41 -20.21
C LEU A 506 43.38 14.58 -19.94
N GLN A 507 43.09 15.44 -18.96
CA GLN A 507 43.98 16.55 -18.57
C GLN A 507 45.29 16.08 -17.92
N ALA A 508 45.30 14.91 -17.27
CA ALA A 508 46.50 14.35 -16.66
C ALA A 508 47.53 13.82 -17.69
N SER A 509 47.19 13.76 -18.98
CA SER A 509 48.04 13.26 -20.07
C SER A 509 48.99 14.35 -20.63
N GLN A 510 50.28 14.06 -20.82
CA GLN A 510 51.34 15.05 -21.11
C GLN A 510 51.36 15.69 -22.52
N LEU A 511 50.38 15.48 -23.41
CA LEU A 511 50.41 15.99 -24.81
C LEU A 511 49.11 16.71 -25.23
N VAL A 512 48.48 17.45 -24.31
CA VAL A 512 47.28 18.27 -24.58
C VAL A 512 47.61 19.63 -25.24
N GLY A 513 48.74 19.75 -25.95
CA GLY A 513 49.18 21.05 -26.50
C GLY A 513 48.17 21.74 -27.42
N GLY A 514 47.22 20.99 -28.01
CA GLY A 514 46.16 21.53 -28.88
C GLY A 514 44.72 21.52 -28.33
N VAL A 515 44.45 20.94 -27.14
CA VAL A 515 43.06 20.66 -26.66
C VAL A 515 42.82 21.08 -25.19
N GLU A 516 43.83 21.60 -24.49
CA GLU A 516 43.76 21.90 -23.04
C GLU A 516 42.69 22.94 -22.71
N LEU A 517 42.59 23.97 -23.56
CA LEU A 517 41.59 25.02 -23.44
C LEU A 517 40.16 24.44 -23.57
N GLN A 518 39.95 23.53 -24.53
CA GLN A 518 38.66 22.89 -24.77
C GLN A 518 38.24 21.97 -23.59
N ALA A 519 39.20 21.29 -22.96
CA ALA A 519 38.93 20.45 -21.79
C ALA A 519 38.51 21.28 -20.57
N ARG A 520 39.19 22.41 -20.31
CA ARG A 520 38.85 23.32 -19.20
C ARG A 520 37.47 23.97 -19.39
N GLU A 521 37.19 24.45 -20.59
CA GLU A 521 35.88 25.03 -20.93
C GLU A 521 34.75 24.02 -20.75
N TRP A 522 34.96 22.77 -21.19
CA TRP A 522 33.95 21.72 -21.06
C TRP A 522 33.68 21.33 -19.61
N LEU A 523 34.71 21.25 -18.77
CA LEU A 523 34.57 20.93 -17.35
C LEU A 523 33.83 22.04 -16.59
N ARG A 524 34.10 23.32 -16.92
CA ARG A 524 33.33 24.45 -16.41
C ARG A 524 31.85 24.34 -16.78
N LYS A 525 31.55 24.09 -18.05
CA LYS A 525 30.16 23.92 -18.53
C LYS A 525 29.41 22.80 -17.80
N LEU A 526 30.05 21.66 -17.54
CA LEU A 526 29.42 20.55 -16.80
C LEU A 526 29.14 20.91 -15.33
N SER A 527 30.02 21.70 -14.69
CA SER A 527 29.80 22.17 -13.31
C SER A 527 28.68 23.21 -13.22
N ASP A 528 28.60 24.11 -14.21
CA ASP A 528 27.53 25.11 -14.30
C ASP A 528 26.17 24.41 -14.51
N LEU A 529 26.15 23.35 -15.33
CA LEU A 529 24.97 22.53 -15.59
C LEU A 529 24.48 21.79 -14.33
N ASP A 530 25.39 21.20 -13.54
CA ASP A 530 25.04 20.50 -12.30
C ASP A 530 24.39 21.45 -11.28
N THR A 531 24.96 22.66 -11.15
CA THR A 531 24.39 23.72 -10.30
C THR A 531 22.99 24.11 -10.77
N LEU A 532 22.77 24.21 -12.10
CA LEU A 532 21.48 24.53 -12.67
C LEU A 532 20.44 23.42 -12.41
N CYS A 533 20.80 22.14 -12.59
CA CYS A 533 19.92 21.00 -12.33
C CYS A 533 19.44 20.98 -10.87
N ASN A 534 20.35 21.15 -9.92
CA ASN A 534 20.03 21.21 -8.49
C ASN A 534 19.03 22.35 -8.16
N LEU A 535 19.20 23.52 -8.79
CA LEU A 535 18.28 24.65 -8.61
C LEU A 535 16.90 24.40 -9.24
N LEU A 536 16.87 23.80 -10.44
CA LEU A 536 15.63 23.43 -11.12
C LEU A 536 14.84 22.41 -10.30
N GLU A 537 15.52 21.40 -9.74
CA GLU A 537 14.91 20.37 -8.92
C GLU A 537 14.34 20.95 -7.62
N ALA A 538 15.12 21.76 -6.88
CA ALA A 538 14.66 22.39 -5.65
C ALA A 538 13.44 23.31 -5.86
N CYS A 539 13.46 24.08 -6.97
CA CYS A 539 12.34 24.91 -7.38
C CYS A 539 11.12 24.06 -7.74
N GLN A 540 11.29 22.99 -8.52
CA GLN A 540 10.22 22.09 -8.94
C GLN A 540 9.55 21.38 -7.76
N VAL A 541 10.31 20.89 -6.78
CA VAL A 541 9.75 20.23 -5.59
C VAL A 541 8.81 21.18 -4.84
N SER A 542 9.25 22.43 -4.63
CA SER A 542 8.43 23.45 -3.97
C SER A 542 7.22 23.85 -4.82
N TRP A 543 7.39 23.96 -6.14
CA TRP A 543 6.33 24.27 -7.11
C TRP A 543 5.22 23.22 -7.08
N VAL A 544 5.59 21.94 -7.16
CA VAL A 544 4.64 20.81 -7.17
C VAL A 544 3.84 20.74 -5.88
N TYR A 545 4.45 21.06 -4.73
CA TYR A 545 3.75 21.12 -3.44
C TYR A 545 2.79 22.32 -3.33
N LEU A 546 3.23 23.51 -3.74
CA LEU A 546 2.48 24.75 -3.53
C LEU A 546 1.35 24.96 -4.56
N VAL A 547 1.56 24.59 -5.82
CA VAL A 547 0.60 24.92 -6.89
C VAL A 547 -0.80 24.33 -6.66
N PRO A 548 -0.96 23.03 -6.30
CA PRO A 548 -2.29 22.49 -6.01
C PRO A 548 -2.99 23.18 -4.83
N ILE A 549 -2.24 23.73 -3.88
CA ILE A 549 -2.77 24.46 -2.72
C ILE A 549 -3.32 25.84 -3.13
N PHE A 550 -2.67 26.50 -4.07
CA PHE A 550 -3.06 27.82 -4.56
C PHE A 550 -3.99 27.77 -5.77
N ASP A 551 -4.37 26.59 -6.28
CA ASP A 551 -5.42 26.46 -7.30
C ASP A 551 -6.79 26.89 -6.79
N TYR A 552 -6.98 26.87 -5.46
CA TYR A 552 -8.20 27.32 -4.82
C TYR A 552 -8.25 28.85 -4.70
N PRO A 553 -9.31 29.51 -5.22
CA PRO A 553 -9.39 30.97 -5.24
C PRO A 553 -9.46 31.57 -3.83
N GLU A 554 -10.04 30.86 -2.85
CA GLU A 554 -10.10 31.27 -1.45
C GLU A 554 -8.70 31.37 -0.83
N MET A 555 -7.80 30.43 -1.15
CA MET A 555 -6.41 30.45 -0.68
C MET A 555 -5.64 31.62 -1.30
N GLN A 556 -5.85 31.92 -2.59
CA GLN A 556 -5.25 33.09 -3.24
C GLN A 556 -5.71 34.40 -2.61
N GLN A 557 -6.98 34.50 -2.19
CA GLN A 557 -7.50 35.68 -1.52
C GLN A 557 -6.92 35.87 -0.10
N GLN A 558 -6.78 34.79 0.67
CA GLN A 558 -6.28 34.86 2.05
C GLN A 558 -4.76 35.06 2.12
N LEU A 559 -4.02 34.54 1.14
CA LEU A 559 -2.56 34.62 1.01
C LEU A 559 -2.16 35.35 -0.28
N ALA A 560 -2.68 36.56 -0.48
CA ALA A 560 -2.46 37.33 -1.72
C ALA A 560 -0.99 37.63 -2.01
N LYS A 561 -0.19 37.96 -0.98
CA LYS A 561 1.24 38.24 -1.15
C LYS A 561 2.01 37.01 -1.63
N GLU A 562 1.71 35.86 -1.04
CA GLU A 562 2.33 34.58 -1.37
C GLU A 562 1.85 34.07 -2.74
N ALA A 563 0.57 34.30 -3.09
CA ALA A 563 0.02 33.97 -4.40
C ALA A 563 0.67 34.80 -5.53
N ASP A 564 0.94 36.09 -5.29
CA ASP A 564 1.63 36.96 -6.24
C ASP A 564 3.07 36.47 -6.49
N LEU A 565 3.79 36.07 -5.43
CA LEU A 565 5.13 35.47 -5.52
C LEU A 565 5.11 34.13 -6.25
N LEU A 566 4.11 33.28 -6.00
CA LEU A 566 3.96 32.02 -6.74
C LEU A 566 3.68 32.28 -8.23
N SER A 567 2.87 33.29 -8.55
CA SER A 567 2.57 33.68 -9.93
C SER A 567 3.82 34.20 -10.67
N SER A 568 4.68 34.98 -10.01
CA SER A 568 5.95 35.45 -10.61
C SER A 568 6.89 34.29 -10.90
N VAL A 569 7.05 33.36 -9.95
CA VAL A 569 7.88 32.16 -10.17
C VAL A 569 7.28 31.26 -11.25
N GLY A 570 5.96 31.16 -11.33
CA GLY A 570 5.27 30.40 -12.37
C GLY A 570 5.49 30.91 -13.79
N LYS A 571 5.49 32.24 -13.97
CA LYS A 571 5.84 32.86 -15.25
C LYS A 571 7.29 32.57 -15.63
N LEU A 572 8.22 32.71 -14.68
CA LEU A 572 9.62 32.35 -14.90
C LEU A 572 9.77 30.88 -15.30
N TRP A 573 9.11 29.95 -14.59
CA TRP A 573 9.16 28.52 -14.92
C TRP A 573 8.60 28.22 -16.31
N LYS A 574 7.45 28.80 -16.65
CA LYS A 574 6.79 28.58 -17.94
C LYS A 574 7.58 29.19 -19.11
N ASP A 575 7.97 30.46 -18.98
CA ASP A 575 8.50 31.25 -20.10
C ASP A 575 10.00 30.99 -20.32
N GLU A 576 10.80 30.85 -19.25
CA GLU A 576 12.26 30.70 -19.38
C GLU A 576 12.74 29.24 -19.41
N VAL A 577 12.03 28.32 -18.73
CA VAL A 577 12.44 26.90 -18.64
C VAL A 577 11.65 26.03 -19.61
N ILE A 578 10.32 25.98 -19.47
CA ILE A 578 9.48 25.06 -20.24
C ILE A 578 9.39 25.43 -21.72
N SER A 579 9.16 26.70 -22.06
CA SER A 579 9.06 27.14 -23.46
C SER A 579 10.31 26.80 -24.26
N ARG A 580 11.49 26.97 -23.68
CA ARG A 580 12.76 26.69 -24.36
C ARG A 580 13.02 25.20 -24.53
N LEU A 581 12.65 24.38 -23.56
CA LEU A 581 12.78 22.92 -23.67
C LEU A 581 11.79 22.33 -24.68
N ASP A 582 10.60 22.92 -24.84
CA ASP A 582 9.61 22.52 -25.87
C ASP A 582 10.09 22.86 -27.30
N GLU A 583 10.90 23.92 -27.47
CA GLU A 583 11.45 24.37 -28.76
C GLU A 583 12.62 23.51 -29.31
N ASN A 584 12.92 22.36 -28.70
CA ASN A 584 14.06 21.48 -29.00
C ASN A 584 15.46 22.04 -28.65
N SER A 585 15.58 22.85 -27.59
CA SER A 585 16.90 23.17 -27.03
C SER A 585 17.39 22.07 -26.07
N GLY A 586 18.69 21.77 -26.12
CA GLY A 586 19.30 20.80 -25.21
C GLY A 586 19.56 21.40 -23.83
N LEU A 587 19.74 20.57 -22.81
CA LEU A 587 20.01 21.03 -21.43
C LEU A 587 21.25 21.95 -21.35
N LEU A 588 22.23 21.71 -22.23
CA LEU A 588 23.44 22.53 -22.33
C LEU A 588 23.16 23.97 -22.78
N ASP A 589 22.12 24.19 -23.58
CA ASP A 589 21.78 25.53 -24.08
C ASP A 589 21.16 26.37 -22.96
N LEU A 590 20.52 25.74 -21.97
CA LEU A 590 20.02 26.40 -20.76
C LEU A 590 21.15 26.81 -19.81
N ALA A 591 22.23 26.02 -19.73
CA ALA A 591 23.39 26.36 -18.90
C ALA A 591 24.21 27.53 -19.47
N ASP A 592 24.11 27.79 -20.78
CA ASP A 592 24.78 28.92 -21.41
C ASP A 592 24.07 30.28 -21.14
N LEU A 593 22.92 30.28 -20.46
CA LEU A 593 22.19 31.50 -20.05
C LEU A 593 22.70 32.02 -18.70
N GLU A 594 23.54 33.06 -18.71
CA GLU A 594 24.17 33.60 -17.49
C GLU A 594 23.17 34.13 -16.44
N GLU A 595 21.99 34.64 -16.86
CA GLU A 595 21.00 35.20 -15.94
C GLU A 595 20.07 34.15 -15.29
N LEU A 596 19.91 32.98 -15.90
CA LEU A 596 18.91 31.99 -15.49
C LEU A 596 19.20 31.39 -14.09
N PRO A 597 20.44 30.97 -13.75
CA PRO A 597 20.75 30.46 -12.42
C PRO A 597 20.50 31.48 -11.31
N GLN A 598 20.75 32.77 -11.55
CA GLN A 598 20.50 33.83 -10.55
C GLN A 598 19.01 34.03 -10.32
N LYS A 599 18.22 34.06 -11.41
CA LYS A 599 16.75 34.14 -11.34
C LYS A 599 16.14 32.94 -10.62
N LEU A 600 16.63 31.72 -10.88
CA LEU A 600 16.19 30.50 -10.18
C LEU A 600 16.55 30.50 -8.69
N ARG A 601 17.72 31.02 -8.31
CA ARG A 601 18.08 31.20 -6.89
C ARG A 601 17.11 32.14 -6.17
N SER A 602 16.75 33.27 -6.79
CA SER A 602 15.73 34.18 -6.24
C SER A 602 14.39 33.47 -6.10
N ALA A 603 13.95 32.76 -7.14
CA ALA A 603 12.71 31.99 -7.13
C ALA A 603 12.67 30.93 -6.01
N CYS A 604 13.77 30.24 -5.74
CA CYS A 604 13.86 29.29 -4.63
C CYS A 604 13.68 29.96 -3.26
N ILE A 605 14.26 31.15 -3.06
CA ILE A 605 14.10 31.92 -1.81
C ILE A 605 12.66 32.41 -1.66
N GLU A 606 12.06 32.91 -2.75
CA GLU A 606 10.65 33.33 -2.79
C GLU A 606 9.73 32.16 -2.44
N MET A 607 9.96 30.97 -3.02
CA MET A 607 9.22 29.75 -2.71
C MET A 607 9.36 29.33 -1.24
N GLN A 608 10.56 29.40 -0.66
CA GLN A 608 10.76 29.12 0.77
C GLN A 608 9.96 30.10 1.66
N SER A 609 9.91 31.38 1.27
CA SER A 609 9.08 32.38 1.96
C SER A 609 7.59 32.05 1.84
N VAL A 610 7.13 31.56 0.69
CA VAL A 610 5.73 31.12 0.49
C VAL A 610 5.40 29.91 1.38
N VAL A 611 6.28 28.90 1.44
CA VAL A 611 6.10 27.74 2.33
C VAL A 611 6.03 28.18 3.80
N LYS A 612 6.89 29.10 4.22
CA LYS A 612 6.87 29.65 5.58
C LYS A 612 5.57 30.40 5.87
N GLY A 613 5.15 31.29 4.97
CA GLY A 613 3.90 32.05 5.12
C GLY A 613 2.66 31.14 5.19
N LEU A 614 2.63 30.08 4.37
CA LEU A 614 1.59 29.05 4.41
C LEU A 614 1.56 28.33 5.78
N ASN A 615 2.71 27.89 6.29
CA ASN A 615 2.77 27.18 7.58
C ASN A 615 2.34 28.06 8.75
N GLU A 616 2.78 29.33 8.79
CA GLU A 616 2.35 30.31 9.81
C GLU A 616 0.84 30.59 9.73
N PHE A 617 0.27 30.59 8.52
CA PHE A 617 -1.16 30.71 8.31
C PHE A 617 -1.93 29.48 8.81
N LEU A 618 -1.49 28.27 8.46
CA LEU A 618 -2.10 27.03 8.94
C LEU A 618 -2.02 26.90 10.47
N GLU A 619 -0.91 27.30 11.09
CA GLU A 619 -0.77 27.29 12.54
C GLU A 619 -1.74 28.26 13.22
N ARG A 620 -1.94 29.48 12.67
CA ARG A 620 -2.97 30.41 13.15
C ARG A 620 -4.37 29.81 13.09
N LYS A 621 -4.72 29.10 12.01
CA LYS A 621 -6.03 28.41 11.91
C LYS A 621 -6.15 27.26 12.92
N ARG A 622 -5.08 26.49 13.16
CA ARG A 622 -5.03 25.44 14.19
C ARG A 622 -5.20 25.99 15.61
N LEU A 623 -4.63 27.16 15.92
CA LEU A 623 -4.80 27.80 17.22
C LEU A 623 -6.22 28.34 17.42
N ALA A 624 -6.87 28.80 16.35
CA ALA A 624 -8.25 29.26 16.39
C ALA A 624 -9.26 28.12 16.62
N PHE A 625 -9.04 26.95 16.01
CA PHE A 625 -9.80 25.72 16.31
C PHE A 625 -8.87 24.52 16.56
N PRO A 626 -8.58 24.19 17.84
CA PRO A 626 -7.56 23.21 18.24
C PRO A 626 -7.70 21.80 17.66
N ARG A 627 -8.88 21.37 17.19
CA ARG A 627 -9.02 20.02 16.60
C ARG A 627 -8.37 19.91 15.22
N PHE A 628 -8.02 21.03 14.57
CA PHE A 628 -7.27 21.02 13.31
C PHE A 628 -5.80 20.57 13.47
N PHE A 629 -5.28 20.47 14.70
CA PHE A 629 -3.99 19.81 14.94
C PHE A 629 -4.00 18.31 14.60
N PHE A 630 -5.19 17.70 14.47
CA PHE A 630 -5.34 16.29 14.10
C PHE A 630 -5.50 16.06 12.58
N LEU A 631 -5.47 17.13 11.78
CA LEU A 631 -5.53 17.07 10.32
C LEU A 631 -4.14 17.29 9.72
N SER A 632 -3.86 16.62 8.59
CA SER A 632 -2.65 16.88 7.82
C SER A 632 -2.69 18.29 7.21
N ASN A 633 -1.54 18.82 6.78
CA ASN A 633 -1.48 20.13 6.11
C ASN A 633 -2.35 20.15 4.84
N GLU A 634 -2.29 19.09 4.05
CA GLU A 634 -3.09 18.95 2.82
C GLU A 634 -4.59 18.91 3.11
N GLU A 635 -5.01 18.15 4.13
CA GLU A 635 -6.41 18.05 4.53
C GLU A 635 -6.94 19.37 5.07
N LEU A 636 -6.13 20.10 5.84
CA LEU A 636 -6.50 21.41 6.35
C LEU A 636 -6.65 22.42 5.21
N VAL A 637 -5.76 22.39 4.22
CA VAL A 637 -5.88 23.22 3.02
C VAL A 637 -7.15 22.87 2.24
N GLN A 638 -7.43 21.59 2.01
CA GLN A 638 -8.66 21.14 1.33
C GLN A 638 -9.91 21.59 2.08
N LEU A 639 -9.91 21.52 3.41
CA LEU A 639 -11.00 22.03 4.24
C LEU A 639 -11.16 23.54 4.08
N LEU A 640 -10.06 24.29 4.08
CA LEU A 640 -10.08 25.75 3.92
C LEU A 640 -10.53 26.19 2.52
N ALA A 641 -10.21 25.40 1.51
CA ALA A 641 -10.63 25.61 0.13
C ALA A 641 -12.09 25.21 -0.14
N GLY A 642 -12.54 24.11 0.46
CA GLY A 642 -13.90 23.56 0.30
C GLY A 642 -14.97 24.25 1.15
N ALA A 643 -14.64 25.36 1.82
CA ALA A 643 -15.50 26.10 2.74
C ALA A 643 -16.87 26.47 2.15
N SER A 644 -16.92 26.64 0.82
CA SER A 644 -18.08 27.11 0.07
C SER A 644 -19.16 26.03 -0.15
N HIS A 645 -18.82 24.74 0.00
CA HIS A 645 -19.74 23.62 -0.27
C HIS A 645 -19.87 22.67 0.93
N ALA A 646 -21.08 22.51 1.46
CA ALA A 646 -21.36 21.67 2.62
C ALA A 646 -20.90 20.21 2.45
N GLU A 647 -21.01 19.66 1.23
CA GLU A 647 -20.60 18.28 0.93
C GLU A 647 -19.09 18.07 1.05
N ALA A 648 -18.28 19.09 0.73
CA ALA A 648 -16.83 19.04 0.85
C ALA A 648 -16.35 19.02 2.31
N LEU A 649 -17.18 19.49 3.26
CA LEU A 649 -16.85 19.53 4.69
C LEU A 649 -17.04 18.17 5.38
N VAL A 650 -17.95 17.32 4.89
CA VAL A 650 -18.36 16.05 5.55
C VAL A 650 -17.17 15.13 5.86
N PRO A 651 -16.21 14.87 4.94
CA PRO A 651 -15.07 13.98 5.22
C PRO A 651 -14.18 14.50 6.36
N HIS A 652 -14.04 15.81 6.48
CA HIS A 652 -13.21 16.44 7.52
C HIS A 652 -13.94 16.52 8.87
N ILE A 653 -15.27 16.70 8.86
CA ILE A 653 -16.11 16.65 10.07
C ILE A 653 -15.96 15.30 10.78
N GLN A 654 -15.98 14.18 10.04
CA GLN A 654 -15.80 12.84 10.61
C GLN A 654 -14.44 12.65 11.30
N LYS A 655 -13.40 13.38 10.86
CA LYS A 655 -12.06 13.32 11.47
C LYS A 655 -11.97 14.19 12.72
N CYS A 656 -12.62 15.35 12.74
CA CYS A 656 -12.64 16.25 13.90
C CYS A 656 -13.62 15.82 15.01
N PHE A 657 -14.69 15.11 14.65
CA PHE A 657 -15.75 14.66 15.57
C PHE A 657 -16.01 13.16 15.40
N GLU A 658 -15.57 12.34 16.35
CA GLU A 658 -15.68 10.87 16.28
C GLU A 658 -17.13 10.38 16.13
N GLY A 659 -18.10 11.10 16.73
CA GLY A 659 -19.51 10.70 16.76
C GLY A 659 -20.36 11.13 15.57
N ILE A 660 -19.87 12.01 14.71
CA ILE A 660 -20.65 12.57 13.59
C ILE A 660 -20.31 11.83 12.30
N SER A 661 -21.30 11.19 11.68
CA SER A 661 -21.15 10.58 10.36
C SER A 661 -21.54 11.54 9.24
N SER A 662 -22.61 12.28 9.40
CA SER A 662 -23.05 13.31 8.44
C SER A 662 -23.99 14.29 9.12
N MET A 663 -24.32 15.39 8.46
CA MET A 663 -25.35 16.32 8.92
C MET A 663 -26.38 16.49 7.81
N LYS A 664 -27.65 16.67 8.15
CA LYS A 664 -28.67 17.04 7.17
C LYS A 664 -28.61 18.55 6.94
N TYR A 665 -28.24 18.88 5.71
CA TYR A 665 -28.18 20.25 5.21
C TYR A 665 -29.46 20.56 4.46
N ASP A 666 -30.02 21.72 4.73
CA ASP A 666 -31.10 22.28 3.92
C ASP A 666 -30.48 23.21 2.85
N GLN A 667 -30.62 22.83 1.58
CA GLN A 667 -29.99 23.52 0.45
C GLN A 667 -30.58 24.93 0.24
N ASP A 668 -31.82 25.17 0.66
CA ASP A 668 -32.49 26.45 0.49
C ASP A 668 -32.04 27.48 1.54
N SER A 669 -31.67 27.02 2.74
CA SER A 669 -31.30 27.88 3.87
C SER A 669 -29.79 27.89 4.18
N ASN A 670 -28.99 26.96 3.62
CA ASN A 670 -27.58 26.75 3.98
C ASN A 670 -27.36 26.50 5.48
N GLU A 671 -28.33 25.85 6.12
CA GLU A 671 -28.31 25.53 7.54
C GLU A 671 -28.27 24.01 7.77
N ALA A 672 -27.51 23.59 8.78
CA ALA A 672 -27.48 22.22 9.27
C ALA A 672 -28.31 22.10 10.56
N ASN A 673 -29.34 21.25 10.53
CA ASN A 673 -30.31 21.13 11.63
C ASN A 673 -30.24 19.79 12.38
N ILE A 674 -29.73 18.75 11.74
CA ILE A 674 -29.74 17.38 12.28
C ILE A 674 -28.34 16.79 12.10
N ILE A 675 -27.78 16.28 13.20
CA ILE A 675 -26.58 15.44 13.19
C ILE A 675 -27.01 13.99 13.02
N ILE A 676 -26.34 13.27 12.13
CA ILE A 676 -26.50 11.83 11.94
C ILE A 676 -25.24 11.14 12.45
N SER A 677 -25.40 10.24 13.43
CA SER A 677 -24.31 9.43 13.95
C SER A 677 -23.92 8.29 13.01
N HIS A 678 -22.82 7.60 13.28
CA HIS A 678 -22.40 6.42 12.51
C HIS A 678 -23.39 5.24 12.59
N ARG A 679 -24.31 5.26 13.56
CA ARG A 679 -25.40 4.29 13.71
C ARG A 679 -26.71 4.76 13.09
N GLN A 680 -26.68 5.79 12.24
CA GLN A 680 -27.87 6.42 11.66
C GLN A 680 -28.84 7.00 12.72
N GLU A 681 -28.36 7.23 13.95
CA GLU A 681 -29.14 7.94 14.98
C GLU A 681 -29.16 9.43 14.65
N THR A 682 -30.33 10.04 14.76
CA THR A 682 -30.51 11.47 14.47
C THR A 682 -30.59 12.27 15.75
N LEU A 683 -29.68 13.22 15.91
CA LEU A 683 -29.71 14.21 17.00
C LEU A 683 -30.15 15.57 16.43
N GLN A 684 -31.32 16.04 16.87
CA GLN A 684 -31.85 17.35 16.49
C GLN A 684 -31.09 18.45 17.23
N LEU A 685 -30.54 19.41 16.49
CA LEU A 685 -29.88 20.57 17.07
C LEU A 685 -30.91 21.56 17.64
N LEU A 686 -30.54 22.25 18.72
CA LEU A 686 -31.40 23.26 19.34
C LEU A 686 -31.51 24.51 18.46
N MET A 687 -30.41 24.89 17.81
CA MET A 687 -30.33 25.94 16.81
C MET A 687 -29.66 25.41 15.53
N PRO A 688 -30.12 25.82 14.34
CA PRO A 688 -29.42 25.56 13.08
C PRO A 688 -27.99 26.07 13.13
N VAL A 689 -27.05 25.27 12.64
CA VAL A 689 -25.68 25.73 12.37
C VAL A 689 -25.65 26.35 10.97
N GLN A 690 -25.40 27.65 10.90
CA GLN A 690 -25.27 28.36 9.63
C GLN A 690 -23.90 28.08 9.01
N LEU A 691 -23.88 27.64 7.75
CA LEU A 691 -22.65 27.41 6.99
C LEU A 691 -22.23 28.65 6.17
N ALA A 692 -23.19 29.53 5.84
CA ALA A 692 -22.95 30.80 5.17
C ALA A 692 -23.95 31.86 5.68
N HIS A 693 -23.54 33.13 5.73
CA HIS A 693 -24.42 34.25 6.11
C HIS A 693 -24.46 35.28 4.99
N ASP A 694 -25.64 35.58 4.44
CA ASP A 694 -25.86 36.62 3.41
C ASP A 694 -24.87 36.57 2.22
N GLY A 695 -24.49 35.37 1.76
CA GLY A 695 -23.55 35.19 0.65
C GLY A 695 -22.08 35.49 0.97
N LYS A 696 -21.71 35.68 2.25
CA LYS A 696 -20.32 35.75 2.72
C LYS A 696 -19.94 34.47 3.47
N SER A 697 -18.75 33.92 3.18
CA SER A 697 -18.26 32.73 3.89
C SER A 697 -17.98 33.09 5.36
N ILE A 698 -18.60 32.35 6.27
CA ILE A 698 -18.25 32.38 7.70
C ILE A 698 -16.88 31.71 7.84
N SER A 699 -16.06 32.14 8.80
CA SER A 699 -14.79 31.47 9.07
C SER A 699 -15.06 30.01 9.48
N ILE A 700 -14.35 29.05 8.88
CA ILE A 700 -14.63 27.63 9.11
C ILE A 700 -14.43 27.24 10.58
N GLU A 701 -13.53 27.93 11.28
CA GLU A 701 -13.29 27.76 12.70
C GLU A 701 -14.55 28.07 13.53
N ASP A 702 -15.31 29.09 13.14
CA ASP A 702 -16.57 29.48 13.81
C ASP A 702 -17.68 28.47 13.51
N VAL A 703 -17.72 27.94 12.29
CA VAL A 703 -18.65 26.85 11.91
C VAL A 703 -18.38 25.61 12.76
N PHE A 704 -17.15 25.11 12.79
CA PHE A 704 -16.78 23.94 13.58
C PHE A 704 -16.97 24.16 15.09
N SER A 705 -16.67 25.36 15.59
CA SER A 705 -16.94 25.74 16.99
C SER A 705 -18.44 25.78 17.31
N SER A 706 -19.28 26.13 16.34
CA SER A 706 -20.74 26.13 16.47
C SER A 706 -21.30 24.71 16.43
N ILE A 707 -20.78 23.85 15.54
CA ILE A 707 -21.11 22.41 15.53
C ILE A 707 -20.81 21.80 16.90
N GLU A 708 -19.61 22.03 17.45
CA GLU A 708 -19.22 21.50 18.76
C GLU A 708 -20.18 21.96 19.87
N ARG A 709 -20.51 23.25 19.89
CA ARG A 709 -21.38 23.85 20.91
C ARG A 709 -22.81 23.31 20.84
N GLU A 710 -23.41 23.32 19.65
CA GLU A 710 -24.79 22.90 19.45
C GLU A 710 -24.96 21.39 19.60
N MET A 711 -23.96 20.59 19.19
CA MET A 711 -23.92 19.15 19.45
C MET A 711 -23.97 18.86 20.97
N CYS A 712 -23.10 19.51 21.74
CA CYS A 712 -23.06 19.31 23.19
C CYS A 712 -24.36 19.74 23.87
N ALA A 713 -24.93 20.88 23.46
CA ALA A 713 -26.19 21.37 24.00
C ALA A 713 -27.38 20.45 23.65
N ALA A 714 -27.44 19.95 22.41
CA ALA A 714 -28.45 19.00 21.97
C ALA A 714 -28.38 17.68 22.74
N LEU A 715 -27.17 17.15 22.97
CA LEU A 715 -26.99 15.91 23.75
C LEU A 715 -27.36 16.11 25.22
N GLN A 716 -26.98 17.24 25.83
CA GLN A 716 -27.37 17.60 27.19
C GLN A 716 -28.90 17.67 27.34
N HIS A 717 -29.58 18.30 26.38
CA HIS A 717 -31.04 18.38 26.34
C HIS A 717 -31.69 17.00 26.15
N ALA A 718 -31.13 16.15 25.28
CA ALA A 718 -31.61 14.77 25.11
C ALA A 718 -31.48 13.95 26.40
N MET A 719 -30.37 14.09 27.14
CA MET A 719 -30.19 13.45 28.45
C MET A 719 -31.17 13.96 29.50
N GLN A 720 -31.45 15.27 29.52
CA GLN A 720 -32.45 15.84 30.43
C GLN A 720 -33.83 15.24 30.18
N ARG A 721 -34.27 15.19 28.91
CA ARG A 721 -35.54 14.56 28.54
C ARG A 721 -35.58 13.08 28.92
N ALA A 722 -34.50 12.34 28.65
CA ALA A 722 -34.41 10.94 29.01
C ALA A 722 -34.54 10.70 30.53
N TRP A 723 -33.97 11.58 31.36
CA TRP A 723 -34.11 11.54 32.82
C TRP A 723 -35.54 11.81 33.29
N GLU A 724 -36.20 12.83 32.75
CA GLU A 724 -37.57 13.21 33.10
C GLU A 724 -38.60 12.13 32.67
N GLU A 725 -38.38 11.49 31.53
CA GLU A 725 -39.28 10.47 30.98
C GLU A 725 -39.05 9.06 31.56
N PHE A 726 -37.90 8.79 32.21
CA PHE A 726 -37.56 7.47 32.75
C PHE A 726 -38.62 6.91 33.72
N PRO A 727 -39.11 7.66 34.73
CA PRO A 727 -40.14 7.16 35.64
C PRO A 727 -41.52 6.99 34.98
N ALA A 728 -41.79 7.73 33.90
CA ALA A 728 -43.07 7.76 33.20
C ALA A 728 -43.17 6.73 32.05
N ALA A 729 -42.10 5.98 31.79
CA ALA A 729 -42.08 5.02 30.70
C ALA A 729 -42.72 3.68 31.08
N PRO A 730 -43.57 3.11 30.19
CA PRO A 730 -44.28 1.87 30.50
C PRO A 730 -43.36 0.64 30.54
N THR A 731 -42.30 0.62 29.73
CA THR A 731 -41.26 -0.41 29.75
C THR A 731 -39.88 0.20 29.51
N ARG A 732 -38.85 -0.43 30.08
CA ARG A 732 -37.45 -0.03 29.87
C ARG A 732 -37.02 -0.15 28.41
N LEU A 733 -37.57 -1.14 27.70
CA LEU A 733 -37.37 -1.35 26.26
C LEU A 733 -37.82 -0.12 25.47
N LEU A 734 -39.09 0.27 25.60
CA LEU A 734 -39.67 1.38 24.85
C LEU A 734 -39.03 2.73 25.21
N TRP A 735 -38.65 2.91 26.48
CA TRP A 735 -37.88 4.07 26.90
C TRP A 735 -36.55 4.17 26.15
N ALA A 736 -35.75 3.09 26.16
CA ALA A 736 -34.43 3.08 25.56
C ALA A 736 -34.45 3.18 24.02
N THR A 737 -35.44 2.58 23.35
CA THR A 737 -35.47 2.49 21.87
C THR A 737 -36.23 3.62 21.20
N GLU A 738 -37.31 4.14 21.81
CA GLU A 738 -38.20 5.12 21.16
C GLU A 738 -38.15 6.52 21.80
N ARG A 739 -37.92 6.62 23.12
CA ARG A 739 -38.06 7.89 23.84
C ARG A 739 -36.75 8.66 24.03
N CYS A 740 -35.62 7.97 24.26
CA CYS A 740 -34.34 8.64 24.51
C CYS A 740 -33.75 9.35 23.28
N GLY A 741 -34.13 8.96 22.05
CA GLY A 741 -33.64 9.55 20.79
C GLY A 741 -32.16 9.31 20.46
N CYS A 742 -31.31 9.05 21.46
CA CYS A 742 -29.89 8.75 21.32
C CYS A 742 -29.47 7.66 22.33
N SER A 743 -28.69 6.69 21.86
CA SER A 743 -28.25 5.55 22.68
C SER A 743 -27.25 5.93 23.78
N GLN A 744 -26.38 6.91 23.52
CA GLN A 744 -25.46 7.46 24.52
C GLN A 744 -26.23 8.10 25.69
N ALA A 745 -27.33 8.81 25.41
CA ALA A 745 -28.21 9.37 26.43
C ALA A 745 -28.91 8.28 27.25
N ALA A 746 -29.45 7.25 26.57
CA ALA A 746 -30.08 6.11 27.25
C ALA A 746 -29.11 5.41 28.22
N LEU A 747 -27.86 5.18 27.83
CA LEU A 747 -26.86 4.53 28.67
C LEU A 747 -26.45 5.36 29.89
N ALA A 748 -26.15 6.64 29.68
CA ALA A 748 -25.72 7.53 30.76
C ALA A 748 -26.83 7.70 31.81
N ILE A 749 -28.08 7.93 31.36
CA ILE A 749 -29.22 8.09 32.26
C ILE A 749 -29.59 6.76 32.93
N ALA A 750 -29.54 5.62 32.23
CA ALA A 750 -29.77 4.32 32.85
C ALA A 750 -28.80 4.07 34.01
N HIS A 751 -27.51 4.42 33.84
CA HIS A 751 -26.51 4.31 34.90
C HIS A 751 -26.80 5.24 36.09
N CYS A 752 -27.29 6.46 35.83
CA CYS A 752 -27.71 7.39 36.89
C CYS A 752 -28.88 6.82 37.69
N CYS A 753 -29.92 6.34 36.99
CA CYS A 753 -31.09 5.75 37.63
C CYS A 753 -30.72 4.53 38.46
N TRP A 754 -29.83 3.66 37.96
CA TRP A 754 -29.28 2.54 38.72
C TRP A 754 -28.52 3.00 39.98
N THR A 755 -27.66 4.03 39.85
CA THR A 755 -26.93 4.61 40.99
C THR A 755 -27.92 5.06 42.08
N THR A 756 -28.98 5.80 41.70
CA THR A 756 -30.03 6.24 42.63
C THR A 756 -30.80 5.07 43.26
N GLN A 757 -31.12 4.03 42.48
CA GLN A 757 -31.81 2.84 42.99
C GLN A 757 -30.98 2.06 44.01
N VAL A 758 -29.67 1.89 43.77
CA VAL A 758 -28.76 1.21 44.70
C VAL A 758 -28.64 2.01 45.99
N GLU A 759 -28.46 3.33 45.91
CA GLU A 759 -28.36 4.18 47.10
C GLU A 759 -29.64 4.15 47.94
N ALA A 760 -30.81 4.22 47.29
CA ALA A 760 -32.10 4.06 47.95
C ALA A 760 -32.23 2.68 48.61
N ALA A 761 -31.79 1.60 47.94
CA ALA A 761 -31.85 0.25 48.48
C ALA A 761 -30.87 0.02 49.65
N ILE A 762 -29.71 0.69 49.68
CA ILE A 762 -28.79 0.69 50.83
C ILE A 762 -29.46 1.38 52.02
N LEU A 763 -30.04 2.57 51.82
CA LEU A 763 -30.71 3.35 52.87
C LEU A 763 -31.95 2.66 53.44
N GLN A 764 -32.72 1.98 52.59
CA GLN A 764 -33.95 1.27 52.97
C GLN A 764 -33.71 -0.20 53.39
N HIS A 765 -32.46 -0.68 53.34
CA HIS A 765 -32.08 -2.08 53.57
C HIS A 765 -32.78 -3.09 52.65
N GLN A 766 -33.01 -2.72 51.39
CA GLN A 766 -33.73 -3.50 50.37
C GLN A 766 -32.83 -4.07 49.26
N LEU A 767 -31.50 -4.11 49.45
CA LEU A 767 -30.56 -4.71 48.48
C LEU A 767 -30.98 -6.11 47.96
N PRO A 768 -31.48 -7.05 48.79
CA PRO A 768 -31.92 -8.36 48.29
C PRO A 768 -33.13 -8.30 47.34
N GLN A 769 -34.01 -7.32 47.52
CA GLN A 769 -35.15 -7.11 46.64
C GLN A 769 -34.67 -6.49 45.32
N LEU A 770 -33.82 -5.46 45.39
CA LEU A 770 -33.26 -4.81 44.20
C LEU A 770 -32.52 -5.80 43.30
N VAL A 771 -31.71 -6.72 43.85
CA VAL A 771 -31.02 -7.74 43.05
C VAL A 771 -32.01 -8.62 42.27
N LYS A 772 -33.12 -9.03 42.90
CA LYS A 772 -34.16 -9.81 42.22
C LYS A 772 -34.82 -9.00 41.11
N ASP A 773 -35.10 -7.73 41.35
CA ASP A 773 -35.73 -6.83 40.39
C ASP A 773 -34.80 -6.61 39.18
N LEU A 774 -33.51 -6.34 39.41
CA LEU A 774 -32.50 -6.21 38.35
C LEU A 774 -32.35 -7.50 37.54
N GLN A 775 -32.37 -8.66 38.20
CA GLN A 775 -32.29 -9.94 37.50
C GLN A 775 -33.53 -10.22 36.65
N HIS A 776 -34.72 -9.83 37.11
CA HIS A 776 -35.95 -9.94 36.32
C HIS A 776 -35.93 -8.98 35.12
N GLN A 777 -35.52 -7.72 35.32
CA GLN A 777 -35.36 -6.76 34.24
C GLN A 777 -34.36 -7.23 33.18
N LEU A 778 -33.22 -7.80 33.61
CA LEU A 778 -32.23 -8.37 32.71
C LEU A 778 -32.83 -9.49 31.84
N GLN A 779 -33.62 -10.39 32.44
CA GLN A 779 -34.28 -11.47 31.69
C GLN A 779 -35.27 -10.93 30.66
N GLN A 780 -36.07 -9.91 31.01
CA GLN A 780 -36.98 -9.26 30.07
C GLN A 780 -36.25 -8.63 28.88
N LEU A 781 -35.09 -7.99 29.12
CA LEU A 781 -34.28 -7.42 28.05
C LEU A 781 -33.63 -8.50 27.17
N VAL A 782 -33.14 -9.59 27.76
CA VAL A 782 -32.60 -10.75 27.01
C VAL A 782 -33.69 -11.40 26.14
N GLU A 783 -34.92 -11.50 26.63
CA GLU A 783 -36.07 -11.95 25.85
C GLU A 783 -36.42 -10.98 24.72
N ALA A 784 -36.39 -9.68 24.98
CA ALA A 784 -36.62 -8.65 23.98
C ALA A 784 -35.60 -8.73 22.82
N VAL A 785 -34.32 -9.00 23.12
CA VAL A 785 -33.27 -9.17 22.10
C VAL A 785 -33.55 -10.33 21.13
N ARG A 786 -34.23 -11.39 21.60
CA ARG A 786 -34.67 -12.52 20.77
C ARG A 786 -35.85 -12.18 19.85
N GLY A 787 -36.56 -11.09 20.13
CA GLY A 787 -37.68 -10.59 19.35
C GLY A 787 -37.28 -9.93 18.03
N PRO A 788 -38.28 -9.57 17.20
CA PRO A 788 -38.06 -8.83 15.97
C PRO A 788 -37.73 -7.36 16.28
N LEU A 789 -36.43 -7.05 16.40
CA LEU A 789 -35.91 -5.70 16.59
C LEU A 789 -35.18 -5.21 15.34
N SER A 790 -35.19 -3.90 15.12
CA SER A 790 -34.28 -3.29 14.14
C SER A 790 -32.82 -3.51 14.57
N PRO A 791 -31.86 -3.50 13.62
CA PRO A 791 -30.44 -3.61 13.93
C PRO A 791 -29.98 -2.57 14.96
N ASP A 792 -30.49 -1.34 14.84
CA ASP A 792 -30.12 -0.22 15.73
C ASP A 792 -30.66 -0.45 17.14
N SER A 793 -31.96 -0.77 17.29
CA SER A 793 -32.54 -1.08 18.59
C SER A 793 -31.88 -2.29 19.25
N ARG A 794 -31.51 -3.32 18.48
CA ARG A 794 -30.77 -4.47 19.00
C ARG A 794 -29.39 -4.08 19.51
N SER A 795 -28.70 -3.20 18.80
CA SER A 795 -27.38 -2.71 19.21
C SER A 795 -27.46 -1.89 20.50
N VAL A 796 -28.44 -0.96 20.62
CA VAL A 796 -28.67 -0.18 21.85
C VAL A 796 -28.95 -1.10 23.05
N LEU A 797 -29.79 -2.12 22.85
CA LEU A 797 -30.08 -3.10 23.91
C LEU A 797 -28.87 -3.94 24.27
N ALA A 798 -28.08 -4.39 23.30
CA ALA A 798 -26.85 -5.12 23.58
C ALA A 798 -25.88 -4.29 24.42
N THR A 799 -25.76 -2.99 24.13
CA THR A 799 -24.94 -2.09 24.93
C THR A 799 -25.48 -1.89 26.35
N LEU A 800 -26.80 -1.73 26.50
CA LEU A 800 -27.46 -1.65 27.81
C LEU A 800 -27.30 -2.94 28.61
N LEU A 801 -27.43 -4.10 27.97
CA LEU A 801 -27.23 -5.41 28.60
C LEU A 801 -25.82 -5.58 29.15
N THR A 802 -24.79 -5.13 28.41
CA THR A 802 -23.41 -5.15 28.89
C THR A 802 -23.25 -4.38 30.21
N LEU A 803 -23.89 -3.21 30.32
CA LEU A 803 -23.87 -2.42 31.55
C LEU A 803 -24.73 -3.06 32.66
N ASP A 804 -25.91 -3.56 32.33
CA ASP A 804 -26.87 -4.13 33.29
C ASP A 804 -26.36 -5.40 33.97
N VAL A 805 -25.61 -6.25 33.24
CA VAL A 805 -24.96 -7.42 33.84
C VAL A 805 -23.96 -6.97 34.91
N HIS A 806 -23.14 -5.96 34.62
CA HIS A 806 -22.22 -5.40 35.61
C HIS A 806 -22.96 -4.77 36.80
N CYS A 807 -23.97 -3.96 36.55
CA CYS A 807 -24.81 -3.32 37.59
C CYS A 807 -25.48 -4.34 38.53
N ARG A 808 -25.96 -5.47 37.99
CA ARG A 808 -26.47 -6.61 38.76
C ARG A 808 -25.38 -7.24 39.61
N ASP A 809 -24.21 -7.52 39.03
CA ASP A 809 -23.11 -8.18 39.73
C ASP A 809 -22.57 -7.33 40.88
N VAL A 810 -22.48 -6.02 40.70
CA VAL A 810 -22.14 -5.07 41.78
C VAL A 810 -23.19 -5.10 42.87
N ALA A 811 -24.49 -5.04 42.54
CA ALA A 811 -25.55 -5.10 43.54
C ALA A 811 -25.55 -6.43 44.33
N GLU A 812 -25.26 -7.55 43.67
CA GLU A 812 -25.09 -8.86 44.30
C GLU A 812 -23.85 -8.92 45.20
N GLU A 813 -22.74 -8.31 44.79
CA GLU A 813 -21.53 -8.17 45.63
C GLU A 813 -21.82 -7.35 46.90
N LEU A 814 -22.50 -6.21 46.78
CA LEU A 814 -22.91 -5.37 47.91
C LEU A 814 -23.84 -6.14 48.86
N ARG A 815 -24.76 -6.94 48.32
CA ARG A 815 -25.64 -7.82 49.10
C ARG A 815 -24.84 -8.88 49.86
N GLN A 816 -23.87 -9.52 49.23
CA GLN A 816 -23.01 -10.53 49.85
C GLN A 816 -22.14 -9.93 50.97
N LYS A 817 -21.59 -8.73 50.74
CA LYS A 817 -20.77 -7.99 51.71
C LYS A 817 -21.58 -7.25 52.78
N LYS A 818 -22.92 -7.24 52.67
CA LYS A 818 -23.85 -6.61 53.62
C LYS A 818 -23.58 -5.11 53.83
N THR A 819 -23.36 -4.38 52.74
CA THR A 819 -23.14 -2.94 52.76
C THR A 819 -24.36 -2.21 53.33
N SER A 820 -24.15 -1.36 54.34
CA SER A 820 -25.19 -0.67 55.10
C SER A 820 -25.12 0.85 55.00
N HIS A 821 -24.00 1.41 54.54
CA HIS A 821 -23.78 2.85 54.43
C HIS A 821 -23.17 3.23 53.08
N MET A 822 -23.57 4.39 52.54
CA MET A 822 -23.10 4.90 51.25
C MET A 822 -21.61 5.26 51.23
N ASN A 823 -20.98 5.49 52.39
CA ASN A 823 -19.56 5.84 52.49
C ASN A 823 -18.64 4.60 52.60
N GLN A 824 -19.20 3.39 52.56
CA GLN A 824 -18.41 2.16 52.62
C GLN A 824 -17.64 1.93 51.32
N PHE A 825 -16.40 1.43 51.45
CA PHE A 825 -15.48 1.22 50.34
C PHE A 825 -16.10 0.37 49.23
N GLU A 826 -16.87 -0.64 49.60
CA GLU A 826 -17.56 -1.56 48.69
C GLU A 826 -18.47 -0.85 47.70
N TRP A 827 -19.08 0.29 48.05
CA TRP A 827 -19.91 1.07 47.13
C TRP A 827 -19.10 2.14 46.40
N ILE A 828 -18.31 2.93 47.14
CA ILE A 828 -17.60 4.09 46.57
C ILE A 828 -16.50 3.67 45.58
N CYS A 829 -16.03 2.42 45.62
CA CYS A 829 -14.99 1.90 44.73
C CYS A 829 -15.45 1.61 43.30
N HIS A 830 -16.75 1.71 43.02
CA HIS A 830 -17.34 1.59 41.70
C HIS A 830 -17.63 2.96 41.08
N LEU A 831 -17.75 2.98 39.75
CA LEU A 831 -18.13 4.18 39.00
C LEU A 831 -19.61 4.50 39.29
N ARG A 832 -19.90 5.76 39.59
CA ARG A 832 -21.24 6.25 39.96
C ARG A 832 -21.57 7.47 39.12
N SER A 833 -22.83 7.63 38.75
CA SER A 833 -23.29 8.76 37.94
C SER A 833 -24.43 9.50 38.62
N TYR A 834 -24.33 10.81 38.70
CA TYR A 834 -25.29 11.67 39.37
C TYR A 834 -25.82 12.72 38.39
N TRP A 835 -27.13 12.73 38.19
CA TRP A 835 -27.82 13.75 37.43
C TRP A 835 -28.28 14.88 38.36
N THR A 836 -27.99 16.12 37.98
CA THR A 836 -28.42 17.34 38.69
C THR A 836 -29.37 18.12 37.79
N PRO A 837 -30.68 18.19 38.12
CA PRO A 837 -31.64 18.99 37.37
C PRO A 837 -31.28 20.48 37.43
N GLY A 838 -31.45 21.22 36.32
CA GLY A 838 -31.21 22.66 36.30
C GLY A 838 -32.24 23.42 37.13
N SER A 839 -31.87 23.91 38.32
CA SER A 839 -32.75 24.73 39.17
C SER A 839 -32.79 26.20 38.74
N HIS A 840 -33.99 26.80 38.71
CA HIS A 840 -34.17 28.26 38.68
C HIS A 840 -33.49 28.90 39.91
N HIS A 841 -32.42 29.67 39.72
CA HIS A 841 -31.86 30.48 40.80
C HIS A 841 -32.79 31.65 41.13
N LEU A 842 -33.56 31.53 42.21
CA LEU A 842 -34.03 32.66 43.02
C LEU A 842 -33.30 32.62 44.36
N GLY A 843 -32.50 33.64 44.64
CA GLY A 843 -31.99 33.94 45.98
C GLY A 843 -30.69 33.25 46.36
N GLY A 844 -29.71 34.05 46.77
CA GLY A 844 -28.38 33.61 47.17
C GLY A 844 -28.36 32.68 48.38
N GLY A 845 -27.58 31.63 48.27
CA GLY A 845 -27.17 30.75 49.35
C GLY A 845 -25.99 29.93 48.85
N ALA A 846 -24.81 30.19 49.40
CA ALA A 846 -23.57 29.52 49.02
C ALA A 846 -23.69 28.00 49.21
N VAL A 847 -23.42 27.24 48.15
CA VAL A 847 -23.07 25.82 48.26
C VAL A 847 -21.54 25.74 48.35
N PRO A 848 -20.96 25.09 49.37
CA PRO A 848 -19.52 25.05 49.57
C PRO A 848 -18.86 23.91 48.78
N GLY A 849 -17.80 24.25 48.03
CA GLY A 849 -16.65 23.38 47.78
C GLY A 849 -16.82 22.20 46.80
N GLY A 850 -16.57 22.46 45.52
CA GLY A 850 -16.22 21.44 44.52
C GLY A 850 -15.24 22.06 43.51
N TYR A 851 -13.97 21.71 43.63
CA TYR A 851 -12.90 22.14 42.72
C TYR A 851 -13.11 21.50 41.33
N PHE A 852 -12.61 22.17 40.27
CA PHE A 852 -12.82 21.91 38.83
C PHE A 852 -14.03 22.60 38.18
N ALA A 853 -14.10 23.93 38.35
CA ALA A 853 -14.75 24.82 37.39
C ALA A 853 -13.68 25.76 36.80
N GLY A 854 -13.13 25.38 35.65
CA GLY A 854 -11.98 26.10 35.08
C GLY A 854 -11.77 25.86 33.59
N GLY A 855 -12.81 25.88 32.75
CA GLY A 855 -12.64 25.85 31.30
C GLY A 855 -13.84 26.51 30.61
N ARG A 856 -13.61 27.69 30.02
CA ARG A 856 -14.60 28.62 29.45
C ARG A 856 -15.73 29.02 30.42
N ARG A 857 -15.59 30.20 31.05
CA ARG A 857 -16.78 31.04 31.27
C ARG A 857 -17.38 31.25 29.89
N LEU A 858 -18.50 30.58 29.59
CA LEU A 858 -19.39 31.04 28.54
C LEU A 858 -19.60 32.53 28.77
N ASN A 859 -19.28 33.32 27.76
CA ASN A 859 -19.55 34.74 27.80
C ASN A 859 -20.99 34.94 28.29
N ARG A 860 -21.11 35.75 29.33
CA ARG A 860 -22.37 36.39 29.73
C ARG A 860 -22.83 37.23 28.54
N THR A 861 -23.56 36.63 27.62
CA THR A 861 -24.35 37.33 26.61
C THR A 861 -25.63 36.54 26.40
N GLY A 862 -26.73 37.04 26.99
CA GLY A 862 -28.10 36.68 26.65
C GLY A 862 -28.58 35.34 27.20
N GLY A 863 -29.61 35.36 28.06
CA GLY A 863 -30.17 34.16 28.67
C GLY A 863 -30.69 33.12 27.67
N ARG A 864 -30.41 31.83 27.96
CA ARG A 864 -31.02 30.58 27.45
C ARG A 864 -30.08 29.43 27.88
N GLY A 865 -30.41 28.39 28.64
CA GLY A 865 -31.58 27.97 29.40
C GLY A 865 -31.13 27.02 30.53
N THR A 866 -32.08 26.72 31.41
CA THR A 866 -32.03 25.86 32.60
C THR A 866 -31.78 24.38 32.26
N SER A 867 -30.54 24.00 31.91
CA SER A 867 -30.21 22.63 31.49
C SER A 867 -29.51 21.82 32.59
N GLY A 868 -29.88 20.56 32.78
CA GLY A 868 -29.32 19.67 33.83
C GLY A 868 -27.87 19.22 33.57
N GLY A 869 -27.11 18.92 34.62
CA GLY A 869 -25.71 18.48 34.55
C GLY A 869 -25.51 17.03 35.00
N LEU A 870 -24.50 16.36 34.43
CA LEU A 870 -24.14 14.98 34.76
C LEU A 870 -22.72 14.93 35.34
N GLN A 871 -22.57 14.27 36.49
CA GLN A 871 -21.32 14.11 37.20
C GLN A 871 -20.98 12.63 37.36
N ILE A 872 -19.73 12.27 37.07
CA ILE A 872 -19.19 10.92 37.18
C ILE A 872 -18.23 10.86 38.37
N CYS A 873 -18.50 9.97 39.31
CA CYS A 873 -17.77 9.85 40.56
C CYS A 873 -17.19 8.45 40.72
N MET A 874 -15.97 8.35 41.24
CA MET A 874 -15.35 7.09 41.63
C MET A 874 -14.37 7.36 42.76
N LEU A 875 -14.50 6.65 43.88
CA LEU A 875 -13.81 6.98 45.13
C LEU A 875 -14.02 8.47 45.50
N GLU A 876 -12.94 9.23 45.66
CA GLU A 876 -12.93 10.69 45.91
C GLU A 876 -12.89 11.51 44.61
N SER A 877 -12.67 10.87 43.46
CA SER A 877 -12.60 11.53 42.16
C SER A 877 -13.99 11.87 41.65
N SER A 878 -14.14 13.09 41.12
CA SER A 878 -15.37 13.59 40.52
C SER A 878 -15.03 14.34 39.24
N LEU A 879 -15.68 13.97 38.13
CA LEU A 879 -15.52 14.58 36.82
C LEU A 879 -16.89 14.98 36.26
N ASN A 880 -16.95 16.13 35.60
CA ASN A 880 -18.14 16.52 34.84
C ASN A 880 -18.18 15.75 33.51
N TYR A 881 -19.38 15.34 33.10
CA TYR A 881 -19.57 14.69 31.81
C TYR A 881 -19.26 15.65 30.66
N GLY A 882 -18.61 15.15 29.61
CA GLY A 882 -18.14 15.98 28.49
C GLY A 882 -19.21 16.39 27.47
N PHE A 883 -20.35 15.71 27.45
CA PHE A 883 -21.48 15.92 26.52
C PHE A 883 -21.13 15.88 25.02
N GLU A 884 -20.00 15.28 24.66
CA GLU A 884 -19.65 15.09 23.25
C GLU A 884 -20.29 13.82 22.69
N LEU A 885 -20.79 13.89 21.45
CA LEU A 885 -21.34 12.72 20.75
C LEU A 885 -20.23 11.76 20.33
N LEU A 886 -20.36 10.48 20.68
CA LEU A 886 -19.31 9.47 20.47
C LEU A 886 -19.70 8.44 19.39
N ARG A 887 -18.69 7.86 18.72
CA ARG A 887 -18.86 6.97 17.55
C ARG A 887 -19.64 5.70 17.81
N SER A 888 -19.36 5.05 18.94
CA SER A 888 -20.06 3.87 19.37
C SER A 888 -20.31 3.96 20.87
N PRO A 889 -21.57 3.83 21.31
CA PRO A 889 -21.90 3.65 22.71
C PRO A 889 -21.41 2.31 23.27
N ASP A 890 -20.96 1.36 22.41
CA ASP A 890 -20.52 0.03 22.85
C ASP A 890 -19.55 0.13 24.01
N ARG A 891 -19.94 -0.54 25.09
CA ARG A 891 -19.20 -0.59 26.33
C ARG A 891 -18.34 -1.84 26.35
N LEU A 892 -17.12 -1.69 26.83
CA LEU A 892 -16.27 -2.82 27.18
C LEU A 892 -16.92 -3.58 28.35
N VAL A 893 -16.82 -4.91 28.35
CA VAL A 893 -17.28 -5.71 29.49
C VAL A 893 -16.45 -5.36 30.72
N VAL A 894 -17.10 -4.85 31.76
CA VAL A 894 -16.43 -4.46 33.00
C VAL A 894 -16.13 -5.71 33.85
N THR A 895 -14.85 -6.05 33.93
CA THR A 895 -14.30 -7.12 34.77
C THR A 895 -13.62 -6.54 36.02
N PRO A 896 -13.31 -7.34 37.05
CA PRO A 896 -12.53 -6.86 38.20
C PRO A 896 -11.17 -6.25 37.83
N LEU A 897 -10.59 -6.67 36.69
CA LEU A 897 -9.34 -6.12 36.16
C LEU A 897 -9.55 -4.71 35.60
N THR A 898 -10.55 -4.52 34.74
CA THR A 898 -10.86 -3.22 34.14
C THR A 898 -11.38 -2.23 35.17
N ASP A 899 -12.19 -2.68 36.14
CA ASP A 899 -12.69 -1.87 37.25
C ASP A 899 -11.56 -1.38 38.17
N ARG A 900 -10.53 -2.22 38.40
CA ARG A 900 -9.29 -1.79 39.06
C ARG A 900 -8.56 -0.73 38.25
N CYS A 901 -8.48 -0.90 36.93
CA CYS A 901 -7.89 0.09 36.05
C CYS A 901 -8.64 1.43 36.13
N TYR A 902 -9.98 1.41 36.13
CA TYR A 902 -10.81 2.63 36.28
C TYR A 902 -10.50 3.37 37.58
N ARG A 903 -10.37 2.66 38.70
CA ARG A 903 -9.94 3.29 39.97
C ARG A 903 -8.58 3.98 39.82
N THR A 904 -7.59 3.27 39.27
CA THR A 904 -6.25 3.84 39.10
C THR A 904 -6.25 5.06 38.20
N LEU A 905 -6.97 5.01 37.06
CA LEU A 905 -7.06 6.13 36.11
C LEU A 905 -7.84 7.32 36.71
N MET A 906 -8.99 7.09 37.33
CA MET A 906 -9.78 8.14 37.98
C MET A 906 -9.01 8.82 39.12
N THR A 907 -8.25 8.06 39.91
CA THR A 907 -7.37 8.61 40.95
C THR A 907 -6.18 9.37 40.34
N ALA A 908 -5.58 8.86 39.26
CA ALA A 908 -4.50 9.55 38.56
C ALA A 908 -4.96 10.93 38.05
N LEU A 909 -6.15 10.99 37.43
CA LEU A 909 -6.76 12.22 36.94
C LEU A 909 -7.05 13.22 38.08
N HIS A 910 -7.56 12.75 39.22
CA HIS A 910 -7.78 13.61 40.38
C HIS A 910 -6.49 14.32 40.82
N PHE A 911 -5.37 13.62 40.79
CA PHE A 911 -4.04 14.18 41.12
C PHE A 911 -3.31 14.82 39.91
N GLN A 912 -3.96 14.98 38.77
CA GLN A 912 -3.38 15.57 37.55
C GLN A 912 -2.15 14.81 37.01
N TYR A 913 -2.17 13.48 37.15
CA TYR A 913 -1.23 12.56 36.52
C TYR A 913 -1.88 11.85 35.33
N GLY A 914 -1.05 11.34 34.42
CA GLY A 914 -1.51 10.43 33.38
C GLY A 914 -1.66 9.00 33.89
N GLY A 915 -2.41 8.18 33.16
CA GLY A 915 -2.48 6.73 33.37
C GLY A 915 -1.48 5.97 32.51
N ALA A 916 -0.87 4.92 33.07
CA ALA A 916 0.02 4.02 32.35
C ALA A 916 -0.39 2.54 32.50
N PRO A 917 -1.47 2.07 31.84
CA PRO A 917 -1.76 0.65 31.78
C PRO A 917 -0.65 -0.14 31.08
N GLU A 918 -0.16 -1.20 31.73
CA GLU A 918 0.97 -2.02 31.27
C GLU A 918 0.68 -3.51 31.42
N GLY A 919 1.15 -4.32 30.47
CA GLY A 919 0.94 -5.78 30.50
C GLY A 919 1.02 -6.44 29.12
N PRO A 920 0.82 -7.77 29.03
CA PRO A 920 0.91 -8.52 27.78
C PRO A 920 -0.03 -8.00 26.67
N ALA A 921 0.28 -8.31 25.41
CA ALA A 921 -0.61 -8.00 24.29
C ALA A 921 -1.98 -8.68 24.45
N GLY A 922 -3.06 -8.02 24.01
CA GLY A 922 -4.42 -8.58 24.06
C GLY A 922 -5.13 -8.49 25.41
N THR A 923 -4.59 -7.76 26.40
CA THR A 923 -5.20 -7.64 27.75
C THR A 923 -6.18 -6.46 27.91
N GLY A 924 -6.52 -5.78 26.81
CA GLY A 924 -7.52 -4.71 26.79
C GLY A 924 -7.06 -3.35 27.33
N LYS A 925 -5.75 -3.07 27.38
CA LYS A 925 -5.17 -1.82 27.91
C LYS A 925 -5.76 -0.54 27.27
N THR A 926 -5.62 -0.42 25.96
CA THR A 926 -6.09 0.73 25.18
C THR A 926 -7.61 0.86 25.23
N GLU A 927 -8.32 -0.26 25.09
CA GLU A 927 -9.79 -0.32 25.15
C GLU A 927 -10.35 0.08 26.52
N THR A 928 -9.64 -0.24 27.62
CA THR A 928 -10.06 0.16 28.97
C THR A 928 -9.95 1.68 29.15
N THR A 929 -8.86 2.30 28.70
CA THR A 929 -8.72 3.77 28.70
C THR A 929 -9.80 4.42 27.84
N LYS A 930 -10.09 3.86 26.66
CA LYS A 930 -11.12 4.36 25.75
C LYS A 930 -12.52 4.24 26.36
N ASP A 931 -12.87 3.12 27.01
CA ASP A 931 -14.17 2.95 27.64
C ASP A 931 -14.37 3.88 28.85
N LEU A 932 -13.32 4.14 29.64
CA LEU A 932 -13.41 5.14 30.71
C LEU A 932 -13.69 6.55 30.15
N ALA A 933 -13.01 6.95 29.08
CA ALA A 933 -13.25 8.24 28.43
C ALA A 933 -14.70 8.34 27.91
N LYS A 934 -15.22 7.26 27.30
CA LYS A 934 -16.63 7.18 26.89
C LYS A 934 -17.59 7.31 28.06
N ALA A 935 -17.28 6.68 29.19
CA ALA A 935 -18.10 6.77 30.41
C ALA A 935 -18.14 8.21 30.98
N VAL A 936 -17.08 8.99 30.77
CA VAL A 936 -17.00 10.43 31.10
C VAL A 936 -17.56 11.32 29.97
N GLY A 937 -17.92 10.77 28.82
CA GLY A 937 -18.47 11.55 27.70
C GLY A 937 -17.44 12.38 26.97
N LYS A 938 -16.18 11.91 26.93
CA LYS A 938 -15.05 12.57 26.28
C LYS A 938 -14.49 11.71 25.15
N PRO A 939 -14.11 12.30 24.01
CA PRO A 939 -13.43 11.58 22.94
C PRO A 939 -12.04 11.14 23.41
N CYS A 940 -11.62 9.93 23.01
CA CYS A 940 -10.29 9.41 23.31
C CYS A 940 -9.54 9.12 22.01
N LEU A 941 -8.57 9.98 21.68
CA LEU A 941 -7.72 9.85 20.51
C LEU A 941 -6.61 8.84 20.80
N VAL A 942 -6.57 7.76 20.03
CA VAL A 942 -5.54 6.72 20.17
C VAL A 942 -4.49 6.92 19.08
N PHE A 943 -3.24 7.13 19.48
CA PHE A 943 -2.11 7.28 18.56
C PHE A 943 -1.16 6.10 18.72
N ASN A 944 -0.89 5.39 17.63
CA ASN A 944 0.05 4.28 17.65
C ASN A 944 1.49 4.81 17.51
N CYS A 945 2.33 4.61 18.52
CA CYS A 945 3.71 5.07 18.51
C CYS A 945 4.61 4.13 17.70
N SER A 946 5.47 4.72 16.86
CA SER A 946 6.48 4.02 16.07
C SER A 946 7.83 4.72 16.19
N GLU A 947 8.90 4.04 15.78
CA GLU A 947 10.28 4.58 15.86
C GLU A 947 10.49 5.83 14.99
N GLY A 948 9.65 6.06 13.98
CA GLY A 948 9.72 7.22 13.09
C GLY A 948 8.98 8.47 13.57
N LEU A 949 8.34 8.42 14.75
CA LEU A 949 7.61 9.56 15.30
C LEU A 949 8.58 10.52 16.03
N ASP A 950 8.63 11.78 15.59
CA ASP A 950 9.52 12.79 16.14
C ASP A 950 8.88 13.61 17.26
N ALA A 951 9.72 14.36 17.99
CA ALA A 951 9.27 15.20 19.09
C ALA A 951 8.39 16.39 18.61
N THR A 952 8.59 16.84 17.37
CA THR A 952 7.83 17.95 16.77
C THR A 952 6.38 17.54 16.46
N ALA A 953 6.17 16.36 15.86
CA ALA A 953 4.83 15.83 15.64
C ALA A 953 4.12 15.57 16.98
N MET A 954 4.82 15.02 17.97
CA MET A 954 4.28 14.85 19.33
C MET A 954 3.86 16.17 19.97
N ALA A 955 4.67 17.22 19.83
CA ALA A 955 4.33 18.56 20.30
C ALA A 955 3.02 19.04 19.66
N ALA A 956 2.87 18.94 18.33
CA ALA A 956 1.66 19.35 17.63
C ALA A 956 0.40 18.61 18.13
N LEU A 957 0.48 17.30 18.34
CA LEU A 957 -0.62 16.51 18.91
C LEU A 957 -0.97 16.96 20.34
N LEU A 958 0.05 17.19 21.17
CA LEU A 958 -0.11 17.67 22.54
C LEU A 958 -0.71 19.09 22.60
N LYS A 959 -0.35 19.99 21.67
CA LYS A 959 -1.00 21.30 21.51
C LYS A 959 -2.51 21.12 21.28
N GLY A 960 -2.88 20.24 20.33
CA GLY A 960 -4.26 19.91 20.02
C GLY A 960 -5.04 19.34 21.21
N ILE A 961 -4.44 18.40 21.95
CA ILE A 961 -5.06 17.76 23.13
C ILE A 961 -5.26 18.77 24.28
N ALA A 962 -4.23 19.55 24.60
CA ALA A 962 -4.25 20.51 25.70
C ALA A 962 -5.30 21.61 25.47
N ALA A 963 -5.45 22.08 24.23
CA ALA A 963 -6.38 23.14 23.89
C ALA A 963 -7.82 22.65 23.61
N SER A 964 -8.00 21.45 23.07
CA SER A 964 -9.34 20.87 22.85
C SER A 964 -9.98 20.31 24.12
N GLY A 965 -9.20 19.80 25.08
CA GLY A 965 -9.75 19.13 26.27
C GLY A 965 -10.19 17.69 26.00
N GLY A 966 -9.72 17.09 24.90
CA GLY A 966 -9.90 15.68 24.60
C GLY A 966 -8.98 14.79 25.44
N TRP A 967 -9.27 13.50 25.48
CA TRP A 967 -8.37 12.52 26.08
C TRP A 967 -7.50 11.90 24.99
N CYS A 968 -6.28 11.52 25.32
CA CYS A 968 -5.44 10.73 24.43
C CYS A 968 -4.91 9.46 25.09
N CYS A 969 -4.62 8.48 24.26
CA CYS A 969 -3.92 7.27 24.61
C CYS A 969 -2.81 7.02 23.59
N PHE A 970 -1.55 7.19 23.99
CA PHE A 970 -0.42 6.80 23.15
C PHE A 970 -0.18 5.30 23.30
N ASP A 971 -0.51 4.55 22.26
CA ASP A 971 -0.35 3.10 22.22
C ASP A 971 1.08 2.70 21.85
N GLU A 972 1.55 1.62 22.46
CA GLU A 972 2.93 1.15 22.34
C GLU A 972 3.99 2.24 22.60
N PHE A 973 3.76 3.10 23.60
CA PHE A 973 4.58 4.29 23.87
C PHE A 973 6.07 3.99 24.05
N ASN A 974 6.40 2.76 24.48
CA ASN A 974 7.77 2.29 24.63
C ASN A 974 8.49 1.91 23.32
N ARG A 975 7.90 2.19 22.15
CA ARG A 975 8.55 2.08 20.83
C ARG A 975 9.23 3.38 20.37
N LEU A 976 9.01 4.48 21.08
CA LEU A 976 9.71 5.74 20.80
C LEU A 976 11.19 5.66 21.19
N GLN A 977 12.03 6.37 20.45
CA GLN A 977 13.45 6.51 20.79
C GLN A 977 13.63 7.25 22.12
N LEU A 978 14.70 6.92 22.86
CA LEU A 978 14.97 7.49 24.19
C LEU A 978 15.12 9.02 24.17
N ASP A 979 15.70 9.57 23.10
CA ASP A 979 15.89 11.01 22.94
C ASP A 979 14.53 11.73 22.79
N VAL A 980 13.62 11.16 21.99
CA VAL A 980 12.25 11.67 21.82
C VAL A 980 11.46 11.58 23.12
N LEU A 981 11.55 10.46 23.84
CA LEU A 981 10.86 10.27 25.13
C LEU A 981 11.27 11.32 26.17
N SER A 982 12.53 11.74 26.15
CA SER A 982 13.06 12.74 27.09
C SER A 982 12.47 14.13 26.84
N ILE A 983 12.32 14.53 25.58
CA ILE A 983 11.70 15.80 25.19
C ILE A 983 10.19 15.76 25.48
N VAL A 984 9.51 14.65 25.12
CA VAL A 984 8.08 14.48 25.38
C VAL A 984 7.75 14.51 26.88
N ALA A 985 8.65 14.01 27.74
CA ALA A 985 8.47 14.13 29.19
C ALA A 985 8.38 15.60 29.65
N LEU A 986 9.21 16.48 29.09
CA LEU A 986 9.17 17.92 29.39
C LEU A 986 7.86 18.55 28.91
N GLN A 987 7.41 18.19 27.71
CA GLN A 987 6.16 18.66 27.12
C GLN A 987 4.94 18.26 27.97
N ILE A 988 4.83 16.98 28.35
CA ILE A 988 3.72 16.49 29.19
C ILE A 988 3.77 17.13 30.58
N SER A 989 4.95 17.28 31.16
CA SER A 989 5.14 17.95 32.44
C SER A 989 4.68 19.41 32.41
N ALA A 990 4.97 20.15 31.33
CA ALA A 990 4.53 21.53 31.14
C ALA A 990 3.00 21.64 31.16
N ILE A 991 2.30 20.76 30.44
CA ILE A 991 0.83 20.69 30.42
C ILE A 991 0.28 20.37 31.82
N GLN A 992 0.77 19.32 32.47
CA GLN A 992 0.30 18.93 33.80
C GLN A 992 0.55 20.03 34.85
N GLN A 993 1.67 20.75 34.76
CA GLN A 993 1.95 21.88 35.65
C GLN A 993 1.01 23.06 35.39
N ALA A 994 0.71 23.36 34.12
CA ALA A 994 -0.25 24.40 33.76
C ALA A 994 -1.65 24.08 34.32
N ILE A 995 -2.09 22.81 34.25
CA ILE A 995 -3.35 22.36 34.83
C ILE A 995 -3.33 22.50 36.35
N ARG A 996 -2.26 22.05 37.03
CA ARG A 996 -2.13 22.18 38.50
C ARG A 996 -2.14 23.62 38.98
N ARG A 997 -1.66 24.57 38.16
CA ARG A 997 -1.69 26.01 38.43
C ARG A 997 -3.04 26.66 38.11
N ASN A 998 -4.00 25.91 37.57
CA ASN A 998 -5.27 26.42 37.03
C ASN A 998 -5.05 27.56 36.01
N ALA A 999 -4.02 27.41 35.16
CA ALA A 999 -3.74 28.38 34.11
C ALA A 999 -4.85 28.38 33.06
N ILE A 1000 -5.21 29.56 32.56
CA ILE A 1000 -6.17 29.71 31.43
C ILE A 1000 -5.42 29.64 30.11
N THR A 1001 -4.23 30.24 30.08
CA THR A 1001 -3.27 30.19 28.97
C THR A 1001 -1.89 29.86 29.50
N PHE A 1002 -1.06 29.21 28.68
CA PHE A 1002 0.33 28.91 29.02
C PHE A 1002 1.18 28.84 27.75
N VAL A 1003 2.47 29.12 27.90
CA VAL A 1003 3.45 29.01 26.81
C VAL A 1003 3.86 27.55 26.69
N PHE A 1004 3.75 26.99 25.48
CA PHE A 1004 4.18 25.63 25.14
C PHE A 1004 4.91 25.66 23.80
N GLU A 1005 6.19 25.27 23.79
CA GLU A 1005 7.05 25.30 22.60
C GLU A 1005 6.97 26.68 21.89
N ASP A 1006 7.19 27.74 22.67
CA ASP A 1006 7.14 29.16 22.24
C ASP A 1006 5.79 29.64 21.69
N THR A 1007 4.72 28.87 21.90
CA THR A 1007 3.36 29.22 21.46
C THR A 1007 2.45 29.47 22.66
N ASP A 1008 1.71 30.58 22.65
CA ASP A 1008 0.65 30.85 23.64
C ASP A 1008 -0.57 29.97 23.36
N LEU A 1009 -0.81 28.98 24.22
CA LEU A 1009 -1.94 28.06 24.11
C LEU A 1009 -3.02 28.37 25.14
N GLN A 1010 -4.29 28.29 24.71
CA GLN A 1010 -5.42 28.18 25.63
C GLN A 1010 -5.46 26.76 26.21
N LEU A 1011 -5.61 26.64 27.53
CA LEU A 1011 -5.68 25.37 28.21
C LEU A 1011 -7.13 24.99 28.52
N ASN A 1012 -7.51 23.77 28.13
CA ASN A 1012 -8.71 23.12 28.63
C ASN A 1012 -8.29 22.03 29.65
N PRO A 1013 -8.52 22.24 30.96
CA PRO A 1013 -8.00 21.33 32.00
C PRO A 1013 -8.72 19.98 32.05
N THR A 1014 -9.74 19.77 31.20
CA THR A 1014 -10.40 18.47 31.06
C THR A 1014 -9.62 17.49 30.19
N CYS A 1015 -8.49 17.91 29.60
CA CYS A 1015 -7.61 17.04 28.85
C CYS A 1015 -6.94 15.99 29.74
N ALA A 1016 -6.69 14.81 29.18
CA ALA A 1016 -6.00 13.73 29.86
C ALA A 1016 -5.04 13.03 28.90
N ILE A 1017 -3.84 12.73 29.40
CA ILE A 1017 -2.79 12.06 28.64
C ILE A 1017 -2.54 10.70 29.28
N ASN A 1018 -2.79 9.63 28.54
CA ASN A 1018 -2.55 8.26 28.97
C ASN A 1018 -1.59 7.55 27.99
N ILE A 1019 -0.87 6.56 28.49
CA ILE A 1019 0.07 5.75 27.70
C ILE A 1019 -0.19 4.27 27.95
N THR A 1020 0.07 3.41 26.97
CA THR A 1020 0.06 1.96 27.16
C THR A 1020 1.41 1.36 26.76
N MET A 1021 1.80 0.30 27.45
CA MET A 1021 3.07 -0.38 27.17
C MET A 1021 2.95 -1.89 27.30
N ASN A 1022 3.71 -2.61 26.48
CA ASN A 1022 3.95 -4.04 26.65
C ASN A 1022 5.42 -4.21 27.10
N PRO A 1023 5.67 -4.44 28.40
CA PRO A 1023 7.02 -4.70 28.89
C PRO A 1023 7.52 -6.09 28.42
N GLY A 1024 8.83 -6.23 28.21
CA GLY A 1024 9.49 -7.53 27.98
C GLY A 1024 9.56 -8.05 26.52
N TYR A 1025 9.19 -7.23 25.53
CA TYR A 1025 9.33 -7.58 24.11
C TYR A 1025 10.58 -6.90 23.49
N ALA A 1026 11.24 -7.58 22.55
CA ALA A 1026 12.39 -7.05 21.82
C ALA A 1026 12.04 -5.76 21.06
N GLY A 1027 12.98 -4.80 21.01
CA GLY A 1027 12.79 -3.50 20.34
C GLY A 1027 11.97 -2.48 21.14
N ARG A 1028 11.82 -2.65 22.46
CA ARG A 1028 11.08 -1.71 23.33
C ARG A 1028 12.00 -1.06 24.37
N ALA A 1029 11.96 0.26 24.45
CA ALA A 1029 12.74 1.06 25.38
C ALA A 1029 12.18 0.99 26.81
N THR A 1030 13.06 1.10 27.81
CA THR A 1030 12.64 1.35 29.20
C THR A 1030 12.32 2.84 29.37
N LEU A 1031 11.18 3.17 29.96
CA LEU A 1031 10.83 4.57 30.20
C LEU A 1031 11.83 5.24 31.18
N PRO A 1032 12.30 6.47 30.89
CA PRO A 1032 13.06 7.27 31.84
C PRO A 1032 12.30 7.52 33.14
N ASP A 1033 13.01 7.64 34.27
CA ASP A 1033 12.35 7.84 35.58
C ASP A 1033 11.62 9.18 35.70
N THR A 1034 12.10 10.21 35.01
CA THR A 1034 11.43 11.51 34.88
C THR A 1034 10.05 11.37 34.25
N LEU A 1035 9.93 10.51 33.24
CA LEU A 1035 8.67 10.23 32.56
C LEU A 1035 7.77 9.35 33.43
N LYS A 1036 8.31 8.29 34.07
CA LYS A 1036 7.53 7.44 34.99
C LYS A 1036 6.86 8.26 36.10
N ALA A 1037 7.52 9.32 36.59
CA ALA A 1037 6.96 10.19 37.62
C ALA A 1037 5.70 10.97 37.18
N LEU A 1038 5.44 11.10 35.87
CA LEU A 1038 4.27 11.79 35.32
C LEU A 1038 3.04 10.89 35.19
N PHE A 1039 3.20 9.57 35.36
CA PHE A 1039 2.15 8.58 35.14
C PHE A 1039 1.95 7.66 36.34
N ARG A 1040 0.74 7.12 36.48
CA ARG A 1040 0.41 6.07 37.44
C ARG A 1040 0.30 4.71 36.73
N PRO A 1041 1.17 3.73 37.04
CA PRO A 1041 1.16 2.43 36.39
C PRO A 1041 -0.06 1.60 36.80
N CYS A 1042 -0.58 0.79 35.87
CA CYS A 1042 -1.65 -0.16 36.13
C CYS A 1042 -1.39 -1.50 35.44
N ALA A 1043 -1.17 -2.56 36.21
CA ALA A 1043 -0.87 -3.88 35.66
C ALA A 1043 -2.13 -4.58 35.12
N MET A 1044 -2.14 -4.88 33.82
CA MET A 1044 -3.21 -5.51 33.04
C MET A 1044 -2.77 -6.90 32.57
N MET A 1045 -2.98 -7.93 33.40
CA MET A 1045 -2.39 -9.27 33.21
C MET A 1045 -3.26 -10.25 32.40
N VAL A 1046 -4.32 -10.81 32.99
CA VAL A 1046 -5.17 -11.81 32.33
C VAL A 1046 -6.62 -11.43 32.56
N PRO A 1047 -7.40 -11.17 31.49
CA PRO A 1047 -8.82 -10.85 31.62
C PRO A 1047 -9.65 -12.09 31.98
N ASP A 1048 -10.78 -11.90 32.67
CA ASP A 1048 -11.71 -12.98 32.99
C ASP A 1048 -12.57 -13.34 31.76
N ALA A 1049 -12.11 -14.34 31.01
CA ALA A 1049 -12.80 -14.82 29.82
C ALA A 1049 -14.19 -15.41 30.12
N SER A 1050 -14.45 -15.89 31.33
CA SER A 1050 -15.75 -16.46 31.68
C SER A 1050 -16.80 -15.38 31.86
N LEU A 1051 -16.45 -14.30 32.54
CA LEU A 1051 -17.34 -13.15 32.71
C LEU A 1051 -17.61 -12.48 31.36
N ILE A 1052 -16.57 -12.31 30.53
CA ILE A 1052 -16.72 -11.76 29.18
C ILE A 1052 -17.66 -12.63 28.33
N ALA A 1053 -17.44 -13.95 28.33
CA ALA A 1053 -18.31 -14.88 27.60
C ALA A 1053 -19.75 -14.86 28.11
N GLU A 1054 -19.99 -14.71 29.42
CA GLU A 1054 -21.34 -14.58 29.97
C GLU A 1054 -22.07 -13.37 29.41
N VAL A 1055 -21.44 -12.20 29.43
CA VAL A 1055 -22.04 -10.96 28.93
C VAL A 1055 -22.33 -11.06 27.44
N VAL A 1056 -21.37 -11.56 26.65
CA VAL A 1056 -21.55 -11.76 25.20
C VAL A 1056 -22.72 -12.71 24.89
N LEU A 1057 -22.88 -13.78 25.69
CA LEU A 1057 -23.99 -14.71 25.55
C LEU A 1057 -25.35 -14.06 25.91
N TYR A 1058 -25.41 -13.22 26.94
CA TYR A 1058 -26.63 -12.46 27.24
C TYR A 1058 -26.98 -11.48 26.11
N CYS A 1059 -26.01 -10.74 25.59
CA CYS A 1059 -26.20 -9.85 24.44
C CYS A 1059 -26.63 -10.60 23.17
N SER A 1060 -26.32 -11.89 23.09
CA SER A 1060 -26.74 -12.79 22.00
C SER A 1060 -28.09 -13.47 22.25
N GLY A 1061 -28.77 -13.18 23.37
CA GLY A 1061 -30.10 -13.69 23.68
C GLY A 1061 -30.14 -15.04 24.41
N PHE A 1062 -29.01 -15.55 24.94
CA PHE A 1062 -28.98 -16.80 25.69
C PHE A 1062 -29.44 -16.60 27.15
N GLN A 1063 -30.47 -17.33 27.58
CA GLN A 1063 -31.00 -17.25 28.95
C GLN A 1063 -30.11 -17.95 29.99
N ASP A 1064 -29.48 -19.08 29.64
CA ASP A 1064 -28.56 -19.84 30.51
C ASP A 1064 -27.08 -19.41 30.34
N ALA A 1065 -26.83 -18.14 30.00
CA ALA A 1065 -25.50 -17.60 29.66
C ALA A 1065 -24.43 -17.91 30.72
N TYR A 1066 -24.75 -17.78 32.01
CA TYR A 1066 -23.84 -18.06 33.13
C TYR A 1066 -23.29 -19.50 33.15
N LYS A 1067 -24.16 -20.50 32.89
CA LYS A 1067 -23.74 -21.91 32.87
C LYS A 1067 -22.93 -22.23 31.63
N LEU A 1068 -23.31 -21.63 30.50
CA LEU A 1068 -22.66 -21.82 29.20
C LEU A 1068 -21.26 -21.20 29.20
N SER A 1069 -21.09 -19.98 29.70
CA SER A 1069 -19.80 -19.29 29.77
C SER A 1069 -18.76 -20.09 30.54
N LYS A 1070 -19.12 -20.63 31.72
CA LYS A 1070 -18.24 -21.50 32.52
C LYS A 1070 -17.83 -22.77 31.77
N LYS A 1071 -18.75 -23.39 31.02
CA LYS A 1071 -18.43 -24.59 30.20
C LYS A 1071 -17.49 -24.25 29.05
N VAL A 1072 -17.75 -23.14 28.35
CA VAL A 1072 -16.93 -22.67 27.22
C VAL A 1072 -15.52 -22.34 27.69
N SER A 1073 -15.37 -21.50 28.72
CA SER A 1073 -14.07 -21.12 29.26
C SER A 1073 -13.28 -22.33 29.77
N LYS A 1074 -13.94 -23.27 30.45
CA LYS A 1074 -13.30 -24.50 30.92
C LYS A 1074 -12.79 -25.35 29.75
N ARG A 1075 -13.58 -25.51 28.68
CA ARG A 1075 -13.15 -26.24 27.47
C ARG A 1075 -12.01 -25.53 26.76
N LEU A 1076 -12.09 -24.21 26.59
CA LEU A 1076 -11.05 -23.41 25.95
C LEU A 1076 -9.72 -23.57 26.71
N HIS A 1077 -9.75 -23.50 28.04
CA HIS A 1077 -8.57 -23.68 28.88
C HIS A 1077 -7.97 -25.09 28.72
N ILE A 1078 -8.81 -26.12 28.60
CA ILE A 1078 -8.35 -27.50 28.34
C ILE A 1078 -7.69 -27.61 26.96
N ILE A 1079 -8.30 -27.03 25.91
CA ILE A 1079 -7.77 -27.07 24.54
C ILE A 1079 -6.41 -26.39 24.46
N VAL A 1080 -6.29 -25.18 25.03
CA VAL A 1080 -5.01 -24.45 25.04
C VAL A 1080 -3.93 -25.27 25.75
N ARG A 1081 -4.27 -25.88 26.91
CA ARG A 1081 -3.34 -26.72 27.67
C ARG A 1081 -2.95 -28.02 26.96
N GLN A 1082 -3.74 -28.50 25.99
CA GLN A 1082 -3.41 -29.65 25.17
C GLN A 1082 -2.59 -29.28 23.94
N ALA A 1083 -2.64 -28.02 23.50
CA ALA A 1083 -1.90 -27.50 22.35
C ALA A 1083 -0.51 -26.94 22.72
N THR A 1084 -0.33 -26.52 23.98
CA THR A 1084 0.96 -26.16 24.60
C THR A 1084 1.59 -27.37 25.27
#